data_AF-A0A7G1PH94-F1
#
_entry.id   AF-A0A7G1PH94-F1
#
_cell.length_a   1.000
_cell.length_b   1.000
_cell.length_c   1.000
_cell.angle_alpha   90.00
_cell.angle_beta   90.00
_cell.angle_gamma   90.00
#
_symmetry.space_group_name_H-M   'P 1'
#
loop_
_entity.id
_entity.type
_entity.pdbx_description
1 polymer ?
#
loop_
_entity_poly.entity_id
_entity_poly.type
_entity_poly.pdbx_seq_one_letter_code
_entity_poly.pdbx_strand_id
1 'polypeptide(L)'
;MLFIVLAVLLLTTGDLDADNGRAGVAGLFVGIVSLAVALADHFRPDLSPPDPAVLADNLALTLRTQWLEEAEGRRLRNPRVLPLAWSATSRNVADQHGPGLRSESGATHAARVLRMRLSGRFDGRFDEVTRQLAQGFERLPNRRLVVLGEPGAGKTVVALLLTLGLLAEREQGGTVPVLLPVSSWDPVREPLDGWVVRTLASAYYNGRAEIPRLLLDHGLLLPVLDGLDEIPEAARRSAVRTANQAIGTERPIVVTCRAAEYEDLIRGGAPVLRQAPVVEVEPVSPEDVIAYLRDMDWPDSLGADAWDEIFEHLRAEPDSALATALSTPLMVSTARLVYQHGADPAELLDTARFDCRYAVEEHLTHQLLDAAYTPDPSAAGSDARWSAEQARRWLTFLAGYLHDHRERDLTWWRMSDRLLSRWVVPAIGIGAGLLLTIASAAWMVLVYGGDVQEMDDTSFVSSLSAVIGGGFAVLATVVCYAHPGRPPGRLSLAVRGSWARLRRGFRNGVVLTAVSVVPVIAGATVVISIAQDGSSWSMSAIEFYFQMVMVCAALATVIGLALAAHQWLDAPPTRATAQVGPLHSLTQDRRSSLVGALVSGTVVGAAGLIAWTTGDFTGRLVFRILTGWAGWPGTVDLRALARDGLNVMLDNFGYDYGLILGLAMLLPATAFGLLVLLTRAWPRFVVTRLLLAVQGRLPWRLMAFLADARERELLRQSGSVYQFRHVRLQETLASRTTPHTVRPRTDRPANQPVVSRRLVLGAGAASSAALITAFALPEDDSLVVFTGHKGEVGPVAWLNGGRRIVSGDDKGWVRIWNRDGFSLPALGLPRKRPDTPRVTAIAYGEREEVLAVGTDEGAVYLRSFWEGPWKKLSTQSGGADILAIAFQPGGQLLAACDEEGRLHLWHWRDGQYGQYENQETKFLQHTGLAFDHSGALAVAGDDGGVQLDLLSHTGKTRTLPGKGARSFISAYGQASSLSFSKDGHMLATVGQMGMPQLWNLRDRKIIQAPRTGWATAVAFSPNNPAQLAIGDDDGVLWLWDAQTDPTSAITLRGHVGGINSLAFNPDGDRLVTSGDDRTLRLWETA
;
A
#
# COMPACT_ATOMS: atom_id res chain seq x y z
N MET A 1 -25.98 -18.77 23.38
CA MET A 1 -26.37 -19.60 24.54
C MET A 1 -27.57 -19.06 25.31
N LEU A 2 -27.75 -17.74 25.46
CA LEU A 2 -28.94 -17.13 26.09
C LEU A 2 -30.26 -17.46 25.35
N PHE A 3 -30.21 -17.63 24.01
CA PHE A 3 -31.37 -18.01 23.19
C PHE A 3 -31.79 -19.49 23.32
N ILE A 4 -30.90 -20.37 23.79
CA ILE A 4 -31.20 -21.80 23.99
C ILE A 4 -31.95 -22.00 25.31
N VAL A 5 -31.61 -21.23 26.34
CA VAL A 5 -32.31 -21.26 27.64
C VAL A 5 -33.72 -20.66 27.54
N LEU A 6 -33.90 -19.60 26.74
CA LEU A 6 -35.21 -18.98 26.51
C LEU A 6 -36.17 -19.86 25.69
N ALA A 7 -35.64 -20.60 24.71
CA ALA A 7 -36.42 -21.55 23.92
C ALA A 7 -36.85 -22.78 24.74
N VAL A 8 -36.03 -23.24 25.68
CA VAL A 8 -36.37 -24.34 26.60
C VAL A 8 -37.38 -23.88 27.66
N LEU A 9 -37.28 -22.65 28.17
CA LEU A 9 -38.26 -22.10 29.12
C LEU A 9 -39.66 -21.95 28.50
N LEU A 10 -39.72 -21.52 27.23
CA LEU A 10 -40.98 -21.38 26.47
C LEU A 10 -41.59 -22.72 26.04
N LEU A 11 -40.79 -23.80 26.00
CA LEU A 11 -41.27 -25.16 25.70
C LEU A 11 -41.87 -25.87 26.93
N THR A 12 -41.63 -25.38 28.14
CA THR A 12 -42.06 -26.06 29.39
C THR A 12 -43.34 -25.52 30.04
N THR A 13 -43.91 -24.40 29.56
CA THR A 13 -44.95 -23.67 30.32
C THR A 13 -46.27 -23.37 29.60
N GLY A 14 -46.65 -24.07 28.53
CA GLY A 14 -47.94 -23.80 27.89
C GLY A 14 -48.48 -24.92 27.02
N ASP A 15 -49.56 -25.53 27.48
CA ASP A 15 -50.32 -26.61 26.86
C ASP A 15 -50.78 -26.22 25.45
N LEU A 16 -50.41 -27.03 24.46
CA LEU A 16 -50.86 -26.90 23.08
C LEU A 16 -51.80 -28.04 22.77
N ASP A 17 -52.93 -27.72 22.14
CA ASP A 17 -53.59 -28.66 21.25
C ASP A 17 -53.72 -28.08 19.84
N ALA A 18 -53.57 -29.00 18.88
CA ALA A 18 -53.71 -28.90 17.43
C ALA A 18 -52.54 -28.33 16.60
N ASP A 19 -51.42 -29.06 16.61
CA ASP A 19 -50.75 -29.76 15.49
C ASP A 19 -50.45 -29.10 14.13
N ASN A 20 -51.03 -27.96 13.74
CA ASN A 20 -50.78 -27.37 12.42
C ASN A 20 -49.70 -26.27 12.39
N GLY A 21 -49.28 -25.77 13.56
CA GLY A 21 -48.22 -24.74 13.66
C GLY A 21 -46.79 -25.27 13.75
N ARG A 22 -46.61 -26.51 14.21
CA ARG A 22 -45.27 -27.08 14.50
C ARG A 22 -44.61 -27.75 13.29
N ALA A 23 -45.38 -28.30 12.35
CA ALA A 23 -44.84 -28.88 11.11
C ALA A 23 -44.38 -27.81 10.10
N GLY A 24 -45.08 -26.67 10.03
CA GLY A 24 -44.77 -25.59 9.09
C GLY A 24 -43.50 -24.80 9.45
N VAL A 25 -43.29 -24.52 10.74
CA VAL A 25 -42.10 -23.79 11.20
C VAL A 25 -40.86 -24.70 11.25
N ALA A 26 -41.02 -25.98 11.62
CA ALA A 26 -39.92 -26.95 11.52
C ALA A 26 -39.55 -27.28 10.07
N GLY A 27 -40.53 -27.41 9.16
CA GLY A 27 -40.28 -27.62 7.73
C GLY A 27 -39.66 -26.42 7.02
N LEU A 28 -39.98 -25.19 7.45
CA LEU A 28 -39.38 -23.97 6.90
C LEU A 28 -37.95 -23.75 7.44
N PHE A 29 -37.69 -24.01 8.72
CA PHE A 29 -36.35 -23.89 9.29
C PHE A 29 -35.43 -25.04 8.83
N VAL A 30 -35.94 -26.28 8.75
CA VAL A 30 -35.23 -27.41 8.14
C VAL A 30 -35.10 -27.22 6.63
N GLY A 31 -36.07 -26.61 5.95
CA GLY A 31 -35.99 -26.29 4.52
C GLY A 31 -34.96 -25.21 4.23
N ILE A 32 -34.87 -24.15 5.03
CA ILE A 32 -33.89 -23.07 4.87
C ILE A 32 -32.50 -23.50 5.33
N VAL A 33 -32.38 -24.28 6.40
CA VAL A 33 -31.10 -24.82 6.87
C VAL A 33 -30.63 -25.98 5.98
N SER A 34 -31.52 -26.86 5.50
CA SER A 34 -31.16 -27.90 4.53
C SER A 34 -30.92 -27.34 3.14
N LEU A 35 -31.56 -26.24 2.73
CA LEU A 35 -31.23 -25.51 1.51
C LEU A 35 -29.89 -24.79 1.67
N ALA A 36 -29.60 -24.17 2.81
CA ALA A 36 -28.32 -23.52 3.09
C ALA A 36 -27.16 -24.51 3.26
N VAL A 37 -27.42 -25.69 3.84
CA VAL A 37 -26.44 -26.79 3.99
C VAL A 37 -26.31 -27.57 2.67
N ALA A 38 -27.39 -27.84 1.93
CA ALA A 38 -27.31 -28.41 0.59
C ALA A 38 -26.69 -27.44 -0.43
N LEU A 39 -26.89 -26.12 -0.33
CA LEU A 39 -26.13 -25.13 -1.13
C LEU A 39 -24.68 -24.95 -0.62
N ALA A 40 -24.36 -25.29 0.62
CA ALA A 40 -22.98 -25.26 1.12
C ALA A 40 -22.19 -26.54 0.76
N ASP A 41 -22.86 -27.70 0.70
CA ASP A 41 -22.26 -29.01 0.37
C ASP A 41 -22.37 -29.40 -1.12
N HIS A 42 -23.44 -29.06 -1.83
CA HIS A 42 -23.59 -29.34 -3.29
C HIS A 42 -22.65 -28.50 -4.17
N PHE A 43 -22.08 -27.41 -3.62
CA PHE A 43 -21.19 -26.50 -4.35
C PHE A 43 -19.74 -26.55 -3.87
N ARG A 44 -19.35 -27.60 -3.13
CA ARG A 44 -17.94 -28.01 -3.10
C ARG A 44 -17.61 -28.72 -4.40
N PRO A 45 -16.65 -28.18 -5.16
CA PRO A 45 -15.59 -29.08 -5.57
C PRO A 45 -14.23 -28.53 -5.18
N ASP A 46 -13.44 -29.44 -4.60
CA ASP A 46 -12.02 -29.55 -4.89
C ASP A 46 -11.83 -29.44 -6.40
N LEU A 47 -11.15 -28.39 -6.86
CA LEU A 47 -10.63 -28.35 -8.22
C LEU A 47 -9.15 -28.14 -8.09
N SER A 48 -8.41 -29.22 -8.35
CA SER A 48 -6.98 -29.23 -8.60
C SER A 48 -6.62 -28.02 -9.47
N PRO A 49 -5.54 -27.29 -9.14
CA PRO A 49 -5.06 -26.21 -10.00
C PRO A 49 -4.95 -26.74 -11.45
N PRO A 50 -5.35 -25.93 -12.45
CA PRO A 50 -5.13 -26.32 -13.84
C PRO A 50 -3.66 -26.67 -14.02
N ASP A 51 -3.39 -27.74 -14.77
CA ASP A 51 -2.04 -28.26 -14.99
C ASP A 51 -1.04 -27.11 -15.24
N PRO A 52 -0.02 -26.94 -14.38
CA PRO A 52 0.99 -25.91 -14.52
C PRO A 52 1.63 -25.88 -15.91
N ALA A 53 1.76 -27.03 -16.57
CA ALA A 53 2.28 -27.14 -17.93
C ALA A 53 1.40 -26.41 -18.95
N VAL A 54 0.07 -26.58 -18.87
CA VAL A 54 -0.89 -25.90 -19.76
C VAL A 54 -0.88 -24.39 -19.52
N LEU A 55 -0.74 -23.95 -18.27
CA LEU A 55 -0.62 -22.53 -17.95
C LEU A 55 0.68 -21.93 -18.51
N ALA A 56 1.78 -22.67 -18.43
CA ALA A 56 3.07 -22.30 -18.99
C ALA A 56 3.01 -22.18 -20.53
N ASP A 57 2.35 -23.13 -21.21
CA ASP A 57 2.19 -23.10 -22.67
C ASP A 57 1.37 -21.88 -23.14
N ASN A 58 0.29 -21.56 -22.42
CA ASN A 58 -0.51 -20.36 -22.71
C ASN A 58 0.30 -19.06 -22.52
N LEU A 59 1.14 -19.00 -21.48
CA LEU A 59 2.02 -17.87 -21.23
C LEU A 59 3.10 -17.75 -22.32
N ALA A 60 3.73 -18.86 -22.69
CA ALA A 60 4.77 -18.90 -23.73
C ALA A 60 4.24 -18.41 -25.09
N LEU A 61 3.06 -18.86 -25.51
CA LEU A 61 2.43 -18.41 -26.74
C LEU A 61 2.13 -16.91 -26.70
N THR A 62 1.61 -16.42 -25.57
CA THR A 62 1.33 -14.99 -25.36
C THR A 62 2.60 -14.14 -25.46
N LEU A 63 3.67 -14.55 -24.78
CA LEU A 63 4.95 -13.84 -24.79
C LEU A 63 5.61 -13.86 -26.17
N ARG A 64 5.53 -14.99 -26.88
CA ARG A 64 6.11 -15.12 -28.22
C ARG A 64 5.46 -14.15 -29.20
N THR A 65 4.13 -14.08 -29.23
CA THR A 65 3.42 -13.13 -30.09
C THR A 65 3.79 -11.68 -29.74
N GLN A 66 3.78 -11.33 -28.46
CA GLN A 66 4.13 -9.97 -28.01
C GLN A 66 5.56 -9.56 -28.43
N TRP A 67 6.55 -10.42 -28.19
CA TRP A 67 7.94 -10.07 -28.47
C TRP A 67 8.29 -10.16 -29.96
N LEU A 68 7.57 -10.96 -30.76
CA LEU A 68 7.69 -10.93 -32.22
C LEU A 68 7.15 -9.62 -32.80
N GLU A 69 5.99 -9.14 -32.32
CA GLU A 69 5.45 -7.83 -32.70
C GLU A 69 6.44 -6.70 -32.34
N GLU A 70 7.07 -6.77 -31.16
CA GLU A 70 8.11 -5.81 -30.76
C GLU A 70 9.36 -5.93 -31.65
N ALA A 71 9.83 -7.15 -31.99
CA ALA A 71 10.98 -7.35 -32.87
C ALA A 71 10.74 -6.77 -34.28
N GLU A 72 9.54 -6.93 -34.80
CA GLU A 72 9.10 -6.36 -36.08
C GLU A 72 9.04 -4.83 -36.02
N GLY A 73 8.48 -4.25 -34.95
CA GLY A 73 8.48 -2.80 -34.72
C GLY A 73 9.87 -2.18 -34.56
N ARG A 74 10.89 -2.98 -34.25
CA ARG A 74 12.30 -2.56 -34.23
C ARG A 74 13.00 -2.73 -35.58
N ARG A 75 12.28 -3.25 -36.59
CA ARG A 75 12.83 -3.69 -37.89
C ARG A 75 14.03 -4.64 -37.73
N LEU A 76 14.05 -5.47 -36.68
CA LEU A 76 15.11 -6.48 -36.52
C LEU A 76 15.07 -7.56 -37.61
N ARG A 77 13.96 -7.65 -38.34
CA ARG A 77 13.76 -8.59 -39.45
C ARG A 77 14.09 -8.01 -40.84
N ASN A 78 14.13 -6.69 -41.00
CA ASN A 78 14.28 -6.02 -42.29
C ASN A 78 15.38 -4.93 -42.20
N PRO A 79 16.46 -4.98 -43.00
CA PRO A 79 16.84 -6.04 -43.95
C PRO A 79 17.50 -7.26 -43.27
N ARG A 80 18.22 -7.06 -42.17
CA ARG A 80 18.81 -8.11 -41.32
C ARG A 80 19.04 -7.58 -39.89
N VAL A 81 19.38 -8.48 -38.96
CA VAL A 81 19.82 -8.05 -37.61
C VAL A 81 21.20 -7.42 -37.74
N LEU A 82 21.42 -6.24 -37.13
CA LEU A 82 22.75 -5.63 -37.08
C LEU A 82 23.73 -6.61 -36.43
N PRO A 83 24.87 -6.93 -37.06
CA PRO A 83 25.81 -7.88 -36.49
C PRO A 83 26.31 -7.42 -35.12
N LEU A 84 26.26 -8.34 -34.16
CA LEU A 84 26.73 -8.13 -32.80
C LEU A 84 27.75 -9.21 -32.46
N ALA A 85 28.91 -8.77 -32.00
CA ALA A 85 29.94 -9.63 -31.42
C ALA A 85 29.91 -9.54 -29.89
N TRP A 86 30.32 -10.61 -29.23
CA TRP A 86 30.55 -10.62 -27.80
C TRP A 86 31.76 -11.49 -27.49
N SER A 87 32.41 -11.17 -26.38
CA SER A 87 33.52 -11.94 -25.83
C SER A 87 33.30 -12.21 -24.35
N ALA A 88 34.08 -13.16 -23.80
CA ALA A 88 34.13 -13.32 -22.36
C ALA A 88 34.70 -12.02 -21.75
N THR A 89 34.07 -11.51 -20.69
CA THR A 89 34.57 -10.28 -20.08
C THR A 89 35.98 -10.51 -19.53
N SER A 90 36.87 -9.54 -19.77
CA SER A 90 38.21 -9.51 -19.18
C SER A 90 38.21 -8.94 -17.75
N ARG A 91 37.07 -8.36 -17.32
CA ARG A 91 36.90 -7.73 -16.01
C ARG A 91 36.78 -8.79 -14.91
N ASN A 92 37.30 -8.51 -13.72
CA ASN A 92 37.22 -9.43 -12.58
C ASN A 92 35.85 -9.38 -11.88
N VAL A 93 34.79 -9.73 -12.62
CA VAL A 93 33.38 -9.61 -12.21
C VAL A 93 32.60 -10.93 -12.32
N ALA A 94 33.30 -12.00 -12.73
CA ALA A 94 32.76 -13.36 -12.85
C ALA A 94 33.18 -14.22 -11.65
N ASP A 95 32.38 -15.25 -11.35
CA ASP A 95 32.67 -16.20 -10.28
C ASP A 95 33.87 -17.10 -10.63
N GLN A 96 35.03 -16.79 -10.04
CA GLN A 96 36.28 -17.54 -10.24
C GLN A 96 36.27 -18.94 -9.61
N HIS A 97 35.25 -19.31 -8.82
CA HIS A 97 35.18 -20.58 -8.06
C HIS A 97 34.26 -21.64 -8.66
N GLY A 98 33.76 -21.44 -9.89
CA GLY A 98 33.07 -22.50 -10.64
C GLY A 98 34.03 -23.64 -11.03
N PRO A 99 33.59 -24.92 -11.04
CA PRO A 99 34.45 -26.04 -11.39
C PRO A 99 34.85 -25.93 -12.87
N GLY A 100 36.05 -25.42 -13.16
CA GLY A 100 36.61 -25.44 -14.51
C GLY A 100 37.57 -24.32 -14.93
N LEU A 101 37.81 -23.28 -14.12
CA LEU A 101 38.61 -22.12 -14.54
C LEU A 101 39.89 -21.91 -13.73
N ARG A 102 40.69 -22.98 -13.54
CA ARG A 102 42.10 -22.83 -13.14
C ARG A 102 43.01 -22.99 -14.36
N SER A 103 43.65 -21.90 -14.76
CA SER A 103 44.87 -21.92 -15.55
C SER A 103 46.05 -22.09 -14.59
N GLU A 104 46.45 -23.33 -14.32
CA GLU A 104 47.81 -23.56 -13.81
C GLU A 104 48.46 -24.75 -14.53
N SER A 105 49.60 -24.42 -15.14
CA SER A 105 50.63 -25.30 -15.64
C SER A 105 51.06 -26.32 -14.58
N GLY A 106 51.00 -27.62 -14.90
CA GLY A 106 51.72 -28.67 -14.17
C GLY A 106 50.94 -29.95 -13.89
N ALA A 107 51.21 -30.97 -14.71
CA ALA A 107 51.11 -32.41 -14.42
C ALA A 107 49.71 -33.05 -14.16
N THR A 108 49.29 -33.82 -15.18
CA THR A 108 48.68 -35.17 -15.12
C THR A 108 47.61 -35.45 -14.05
N HIS A 109 46.34 -35.22 -14.40
CA HIS A 109 45.32 -36.27 -14.44
C HIS A 109 44.12 -35.81 -15.29
N ALA A 110 43.62 -36.71 -16.13
CA ALA A 110 42.57 -36.47 -17.10
C ALA A 110 41.21 -36.16 -16.41
N ALA A 111 40.89 -34.88 -16.24
CA ALA A 111 39.53 -34.40 -16.10
C ALA A 111 39.12 -33.75 -17.42
N ARG A 112 38.04 -34.23 -18.03
CA ARG A 112 37.45 -33.65 -19.25
C ARG A 112 37.02 -32.20 -18.99
N VAL A 113 37.88 -31.24 -19.31
CA VAL A 113 37.57 -29.80 -19.28
C VAL A 113 36.74 -29.46 -20.52
N LEU A 114 35.44 -29.21 -20.34
CA LEU A 114 34.58 -28.61 -21.36
C LEU A 114 35.00 -27.14 -21.56
N ARG A 115 35.86 -26.88 -22.55
CA ARG A 115 36.15 -25.51 -23.03
C ARG A 115 34.91 -24.95 -23.74
N MET A 116 34.10 -24.16 -23.04
CA MET A 116 33.00 -23.41 -23.67
C MET A 116 33.57 -22.19 -24.41
N ARG A 117 33.20 -22.01 -25.69
CA ARG A 117 33.49 -20.77 -26.43
C ARG A 117 32.48 -19.70 -25.97
N LEU A 118 32.93 -18.79 -25.10
CA LEU A 118 32.15 -17.66 -24.60
C LEU A 118 32.20 -16.44 -25.52
N SER A 119 32.97 -16.52 -26.62
CA SER A 119 33.02 -15.51 -27.67
C SER A 119 32.22 -15.97 -28.89
N GLY A 120 31.47 -15.06 -29.51
CA GLY A 120 30.73 -15.34 -30.73
C GLY A 120 30.30 -14.08 -31.44
N ARG A 121 29.76 -14.27 -32.65
CA ARG A 121 29.21 -13.22 -33.50
C ARG A 121 27.93 -13.76 -34.11
N PHE A 122 26.88 -12.94 -34.14
CA PHE A 122 25.68 -13.26 -34.91
C PHE A 122 25.67 -12.40 -36.16
N ASP A 123 25.67 -13.05 -37.31
CA ASP A 123 25.50 -12.46 -38.63
C ASP A 123 24.52 -13.33 -39.42
N GLY A 124 23.48 -12.72 -39.99
CA GLY A 124 22.48 -13.43 -40.76
C GLY A 124 21.03 -13.04 -40.47
N ARG A 125 20.11 -13.88 -40.94
CA ARG A 125 18.66 -13.65 -40.82
C ARG A 125 18.20 -13.84 -39.37
N PHE A 126 17.17 -13.11 -38.99
CA PHE A 126 16.59 -13.09 -37.65
C PHE A 126 16.35 -14.49 -37.03
N ASP A 127 15.74 -15.41 -37.78
CA ASP A 127 15.41 -16.76 -37.27
C ASP A 127 16.66 -17.63 -37.05
N GLU A 128 17.75 -17.36 -37.77
CA GLU A 128 19.04 -18.04 -37.56
C GLU A 128 19.71 -17.53 -36.28
N VAL A 129 19.77 -16.21 -36.10
CA VAL A 129 20.39 -15.56 -34.94
C VAL A 129 19.71 -15.97 -33.64
N THR A 130 18.36 -15.91 -33.61
CA THR A 130 17.57 -16.32 -32.44
C THR A 130 17.80 -17.79 -32.06
N ARG A 131 17.91 -18.69 -33.05
CA ARG A 131 18.22 -20.10 -32.82
C ARG A 131 19.61 -20.33 -32.26
N GLN A 132 20.62 -19.68 -32.84
CA GLN A 132 22.01 -19.81 -32.37
C GLN A 132 22.17 -19.31 -30.92
N LEU A 133 21.48 -18.23 -30.55
CA LEU A 133 21.42 -17.71 -29.17
C LEU A 133 20.84 -18.73 -28.18
N ALA A 134 19.69 -19.33 -28.52
CA ALA A 134 19.01 -20.31 -27.68
C ALA A 134 19.90 -21.54 -27.46
N GLN A 135 20.44 -22.13 -28.54
CA GLN A 135 21.35 -23.27 -28.47
C GLN A 135 22.64 -22.98 -27.69
N GLY A 136 23.19 -21.77 -27.83
CA GLY A 136 24.35 -21.32 -27.06
C GLY A 136 24.05 -21.26 -25.56
N PHE A 137 22.89 -20.70 -25.20
CA PHE A 137 22.45 -20.58 -23.81
C PHE A 137 22.12 -21.94 -23.17
N GLU A 138 21.50 -22.86 -23.90
CA GLU A 138 21.19 -24.20 -23.40
C GLU A 138 22.43 -25.04 -23.07
N ARG A 139 23.57 -24.75 -23.71
CA ARG A 139 24.86 -25.40 -23.42
C ARG A 139 25.52 -24.87 -22.14
N LEU A 140 25.03 -23.77 -21.56
CA LEU A 140 25.62 -23.18 -20.35
C LEU A 140 25.25 -24.02 -19.11
N PRO A 141 26.20 -24.23 -18.19
CA PRO A 141 25.93 -24.90 -16.92
C PRO A 141 24.89 -24.08 -16.15
N ASN A 142 23.87 -24.77 -15.63
CA ASN A 142 22.76 -24.17 -14.87
C ASN A 142 21.95 -23.09 -15.63
N ARG A 143 22.16 -22.91 -16.95
CA ARG A 143 21.45 -21.93 -17.79
C ARG A 143 21.43 -20.53 -17.16
N ARG A 144 22.62 -20.06 -16.75
CA ARG A 144 22.83 -18.71 -16.18
C ARG A 144 23.71 -17.89 -17.09
N LEU A 145 23.40 -16.61 -17.26
CA LEU A 145 24.18 -15.70 -18.09
C LEU A 145 24.09 -14.26 -17.60
N VAL A 146 25.23 -13.58 -17.55
CA VAL A 146 25.28 -12.12 -17.38
C VAL A 146 25.78 -11.51 -18.69
N VAL A 147 25.01 -10.57 -19.25
CA VAL A 147 25.34 -9.85 -20.47
C VAL A 147 25.66 -8.40 -20.12
N LEU A 148 26.93 -8.03 -20.28
CA LEU A 148 27.45 -6.69 -20.10
C LEU A 148 27.58 -5.97 -21.44
N GLY A 149 27.69 -4.64 -21.38
CA GLY A 149 27.99 -3.84 -22.55
C GLY A 149 27.76 -2.36 -22.28
N GLU A 150 28.36 -1.52 -23.11
CA GLU A 150 28.25 -0.06 -23.00
C GLU A 150 26.79 0.43 -23.22
N PRO A 151 26.47 1.68 -22.80
CA PRO A 151 25.19 2.30 -23.13
C PRO A 151 24.92 2.24 -24.64
N GLY A 152 23.75 1.72 -25.02
CA GLY A 152 23.37 1.58 -26.42
C GLY A 152 23.94 0.34 -27.15
N ALA A 153 24.78 -0.48 -26.51
CA ALA A 153 25.42 -1.66 -27.13
C ALA A 153 24.47 -2.79 -27.58
N GLY A 154 23.16 -2.67 -27.38
CA GLY A 154 22.18 -3.67 -27.82
C GLY A 154 21.86 -4.78 -26.81
N LYS A 155 22.20 -4.62 -25.52
CA LYS A 155 21.89 -5.59 -24.45
C LYS A 155 20.42 -6.05 -24.43
N THR A 156 19.48 -5.11 -24.48
CA THR A 156 18.04 -5.41 -24.56
C THR A 156 17.68 -6.17 -25.85
N VAL A 157 18.36 -5.88 -26.97
CA VAL A 157 18.14 -6.60 -28.24
C VAL A 157 18.62 -8.04 -28.10
N VAL A 158 19.80 -8.27 -27.51
CA VAL A 158 20.29 -9.62 -27.19
C VAL A 158 19.33 -10.37 -26.27
N ALA A 159 18.86 -9.74 -25.20
CA ALA A 159 17.89 -10.34 -24.28
C ALA A 159 16.56 -10.70 -24.97
N LEU A 160 16.07 -9.84 -25.86
CA LEU A 160 14.86 -10.06 -26.64
C LEU A 160 15.02 -11.19 -27.67
N LEU A 161 16.13 -11.20 -28.43
CA LEU A 161 16.43 -12.25 -29.39
C LEU A 161 16.63 -13.60 -28.70
N LEU A 162 17.31 -13.63 -27.55
CA LEU A 162 17.47 -14.84 -26.74
C LEU A 162 16.12 -15.34 -26.23
N THR A 163 15.27 -14.44 -25.70
CA THR A 163 13.92 -14.78 -25.24
C THR A 163 13.09 -15.39 -26.37
N LEU A 164 13.13 -14.80 -27.57
CA LEU A 164 12.41 -15.30 -28.73
C LEU A 164 12.94 -16.64 -29.24
N GLY A 165 14.27 -16.83 -29.25
CA GLY A 165 14.90 -18.11 -29.57
C GLY A 165 14.47 -19.21 -28.61
N LEU A 166 14.56 -18.95 -27.31
CA LEU A 166 14.14 -19.90 -26.26
C LEU A 166 12.64 -20.20 -26.34
N LEU A 167 11.77 -19.23 -26.67
CA LEU A 167 10.34 -19.48 -26.90
C LEU A 167 10.06 -20.27 -28.17
N ALA A 168 10.92 -20.17 -29.18
CA ALA A 168 10.77 -20.88 -30.45
C ALA A 168 11.21 -22.36 -30.34
N GLU A 169 12.27 -22.64 -29.58
CA GLU A 169 12.79 -24.01 -29.36
C GLU A 169 12.14 -24.73 -28.17
N ARG A 170 11.33 -24.04 -27.37
CA ARG A 170 10.67 -24.61 -26.17
C ARG A 170 9.73 -25.78 -26.48
N GLU A 171 9.89 -26.88 -25.74
CA GLU A 171 8.95 -28.01 -25.69
C GLU A 171 7.69 -27.70 -24.86
N GLN A 172 6.58 -28.41 -25.12
CA GLN A 172 5.33 -28.26 -24.36
C GLN A 172 5.55 -28.62 -22.87
N GLY A 173 5.02 -27.79 -21.97
CA GLY A 173 5.26 -27.90 -20.54
C GLY A 173 6.66 -27.50 -20.06
N GLY A 174 7.57 -27.06 -20.94
CA GLY A 174 8.91 -26.61 -20.59
C GLY A 174 8.95 -25.24 -19.89
N THR A 175 10.14 -24.81 -19.47
CA THR A 175 10.36 -23.50 -18.84
C THR A 175 10.07 -22.35 -19.79
N VAL A 176 9.35 -21.33 -19.31
CA VAL A 176 8.97 -20.16 -20.09
C VAL A 176 9.96 -19.02 -19.81
N PRO A 177 10.75 -18.57 -20.80
CA PRO A 177 11.58 -17.37 -20.65
C PRO A 177 10.70 -16.12 -20.61
N VAL A 178 10.97 -15.24 -19.65
CA VAL A 178 10.19 -14.03 -19.41
C VAL A 178 11.12 -12.83 -19.36
N LEU A 179 11.04 -11.95 -20.36
CA LEU A 179 11.75 -10.68 -20.40
C LEU A 179 11.11 -9.67 -19.45
N LEU A 180 11.87 -9.23 -18.44
CA LEU A 180 11.40 -8.40 -17.33
C LEU A 180 12.33 -7.17 -17.17
N PRO A 181 11.88 -5.96 -17.54
CA PRO A 181 12.61 -4.73 -17.25
C PRO A 181 12.66 -4.48 -15.73
N VAL A 182 13.85 -4.41 -15.14
CA VAL A 182 13.99 -4.34 -13.67
C VAL A 182 13.83 -2.95 -13.07
N SER A 183 13.54 -1.93 -13.87
CA SER A 183 13.35 -0.54 -13.42
C SER A 183 12.25 -0.35 -12.37
N SER A 184 11.25 -1.25 -12.34
CA SER A 184 10.15 -1.22 -11.36
C SER A 184 10.41 -2.09 -10.12
N TRP A 185 11.58 -2.74 -10.03
CA TRP A 185 11.94 -3.60 -8.92
C TRP A 185 12.62 -2.80 -7.81
N ASP A 186 12.03 -2.81 -6.62
CA ASP A 186 12.67 -2.34 -5.39
C ASP A 186 13.15 -3.56 -4.56
N PRO A 187 14.44 -3.91 -4.66
CA PRO A 187 15.01 -5.09 -3.99
C PRO A 187 15.18 -4.92 -2.48
N VAL A 188 14.89 -3.74 -1.92
CA VAL A 188 14.92 -3.50 -0.46
C VAL A 188 13.56 -3.84 0.15
N ARG A 189 12.47 -3.53 -0.58
CA ARG A 189 11.08 -3.75 -0.11
C ARG A 189 10.51 -5.11 -0.54
N GLU A 190 10.92 -5.63 -1.69
CA GLU A 190 10.30 -6.81 -2.30
C GLU A 190 11.37 -7.79 -2.83
N PRO A 191 11.34 -9.09 -2.45
CA PRO A 191 12.24 -10.09 -2.99
C PRO A 191 11.97 -10.36 -4.48
N LEU A 192 12.95 -10.88 -5.21
CA LEU A 192 12.86 -11.10 -6.67
C LEU A 192 11.62 -11.94 -7.03
N ASP A 193 11.41 -13.08 -6.36
CA ASP A 193 10.27 -13.97 -6.60
C ASP A 193 8.92 -13.26 -6.39
N GLY A 194 8.82 -12.43 -5.35
CA GLY A 194 7.63 -11.61 -5.09
C GLY A 194 7.36 -10.61 -6.20
N TRP A 195 8.42 -9.93 -6.65
CA TRP A 195 8.37 -8.96 -7.74
C TRP A 195 8.00 -9.61 -9.08
N VAL A 196 8.60 -10.75 -9.43
CA VAL A 196 8.29 -11.50 -10.66
C VAL A 196 6.82 -11.90 -10.66
N VAL A 197 6.34 -12.45 -9.54
CA VAL A 197 4.94 -12.86 -9.37
C VAL A 197 4.01 -11.66 -9.52
N ARG A 198 4.29 -10.53 -8.85
CA ARG A 198 3.49 -9.31 -8.93
C ARG A 198 3.49 -8.73 -10.35
N THR A 199 4.63 -8.72 -11.01
CA THR A 199 4.80 -8.16 -12.36
C THR A 199 4.03 -8.98 -13.38
N LEU A 200 4.14 -10.31 -13.35
CA LEU A 200 3.37 -11.19 -14.22
C LEU A 200 1.88 -11.20 -13.89
N ALA A 201 1.55 -11.14 -12.60
CA ALA A 201 0.18 -11.03 -12.15
C ALA A 201 -0.45 -9.77 -12.73
N SER A 202 0.21 -8.62 -12.61
CA SER A 202 -0.26 -7.34 -13.14
C SER A 202 -0.35 -7.33 -14.66
N ALA A 203 0.68 -7.84 -15.36
CA ALA A 203 0.77 -7.76 -16.81
C ALA A 203 -0.16 -8.76 -17.53
N TYR A 204 -0.21 -10.01 -17.06
CA TYR A 204 -0.84 -11.12 -17.80
C TYR A 204 -2.07 -11.73 -17.10
N TYR A 205 -2.20 -11.56 -15.77
CA TYR A 205 -3.24 -12.24 -14.96
C TYR A 205 -4.09 -11.31 -14.09
N ASN A 206 -4.15 -10.01 -14.41
CA ASN A 206 -4.99 -9.01 -13.75
C ASN A 206 -4.86 -9.00 -12.20
N GLY A 207 -3.62 -9.02 -11.70
CA GLY A 207 -3.29 -8.98 -10.27
C GLY A 207 -3.42 -10.32 -9.53
N ARG A 208 -3.78 -11.42 -10.19
CA ARG A 208 -3.76 -12.76 -9.56
C ARG A 208 -2.32 -13.26 -9.39
N ALA A 209 -1.77 -13.08 -8.20
CA ALA A 209 -0.46 -13.62 -7.82
C ALA A 209 -0.43 -15.16 -7.77
N GLU A 210 -1.58 -15.82 -7.57
CA GLU A 210 -1.68 -17.28 -7.42
C GLU A 210 -1.15 -18.05 -8.65
N ILE A 211 -1.43 -17.57 -9.87
CA ILE A 211 -1.05 -18.28 -11.11
C ILE A 211 0.47 -18.15 -11.39
N PRO A 212 1.08 -16.95 -11.42
CA PRO A 212 2.53 -16.84 -11.56
C PRO A 212 3.29 -17.50 -10.42
N ARG A 213 2.72 -17.50 -9.20
CA ARG A 213 3.33 -18.17 -8.06
C ARG A 213 3.35 -19.68 -8.26
N LEU A 214 2.26 -20.27 -8.75
CA LEU A 214 2.22 -21.68 -9.15
C LEU A 214 3.29 -21.98 -10.23
N LEU A 215 3.41 -21.16 -11.27
CA LEU A 215 4.42 -21.35 -12.31
C LEU A 215 5.85 -21.25 -11.77
N LEU A 216 6.10 -20.32 -10.84
CA LEU A 216 7.40 -20.12 -10.21
C LEU A 216 7.76 -21.27 -9.25
N ASP A 217 6.80 -21.73 -8.44
CA ASP A 217 6.96 -22.82 -7.49
C ASP A 217 7.26 -24.16 -8.20
N HIS A 218 6.68 -24.37 -9.39
CA HIS A 218 6.98 -25.50 -10.26
C HIS A 218 8.25 -25.32 -11.13
N GLY A 219 8.98 -24.21 -10.98
CA GLY A 219 10.22 -23.96 -11.73
C GLY A 219 10.01 -23.74 -13.24
N LEU A 220 8.79 -23.39 -13.66
CA LEU A 220 8.42 -23.22 -15.07
C LEU A 220 8.72 -21.81 -15.62
N LEU A 221 9.38 -20.94 -14.85
CA LEU A 221 9.73 -19.58 -15.27
C LEU A 221 11.25 -19.41 -15.33
N LEU A 222 11.73 -18.85 -16.44
CA LEU A 222 13.11 -18.42 -16.62
C LEU A 222 13.14 -16.88 -16.69
N PRO A 223 13.51 -16.18 -15.61
CA PRO A 223 13.57 -14.73 -15.60
C PRO A 223 14.75 -14.22 -16.44
N VAL A 224 14.44 -13.38 -17.43
CA VAL A 224 15.40 -12.59 -18.22
C VAL A 224 15.30 -11.15 -17.74
N LEU A 225 16.17 -10.77 -16.81
CA LEU A 225 16.21 -9.47 -16.17
C LEU A 225 16.94 -8.46 -17.04
N ASP A 226 16.22 -7.49 -17.60
CA ASP A 226 16.79 -6.46 -18.46
C ASP A 226 17.01 -5.15 -17.71
N GLY A 227 18.26 -4.69 -17.69
CA GLY A 227 18.66 -3.35 -17.21
C GLY A 227 18.91 -3.26 -15.71
N LEU A 228 19.78 -4.09 -15.13
CA LEU A 228 20.16 -3.99 -13.71
C LEU A 228 20.74 -2.61 -13.35
N ASP A 229 21.35 -1.93 -14.32
CA ASP A 229 21.81 -0.53 -14.23
C ASP A 229 20.66 0.47 -13.98
N GLU A 230 19.42 0.12 -14.34
CA GLU A 230 18.24 0.97 -14.18
C GLU A 230 17.74 1.08 -12.73
N ILE A 231 18.20 0.19 -11.83
CA ILE A 231 17.88 0.23 -10.40
C ILE A 231 18.74 1.33 -9.73
N PRO A 232 18.19 2.11 -8.79
CA PRO A 232 18.97 3.09 -8.03
C PRO A 232 20.21 2.48 -7.39
N GLU A 233 21.33 3.20 -7.44
CA GLU A 233 22.64 2.70 -6.99
C GLU A 233 22.61 2.12 -5.56
N ALA A 234 21.93 2.81 -4.63
CA ALA A 234 21.76 2.38 -3.25
C ALA A 234 21.10 1.00 -3.10
N ALA A 235 20.27 0.60 -4.06
CA ALA A 235 19.50 -0.65 -4.04
C ALA A 235 20.14 -1.77 -4.90
N ARG A 236 21.03 -1.45 -5.85
CA ARG A 236 21.66 -2.44 -6.76
C ARG A 236 22.40 -3.57 -6.04
N ARG A 237 23.07 -3.28 -4.92
CA ARG A 237 23.75 -4.31 -4.10
C ARG A 237 22.74 -5.30 -3.51
N SER A 238 21.58 -4.82 -3.07
CA SER A 238 20.50 -5.67 -2.58
C SER A 238 19.94 -6.52 -3.72
N ALA A 239 19.78 -5.94 -4.93
CA ALA A 239 19.28 -6.67 -6.10
C ALA A 239 20.09 -7.94 -6.39
N VAL A 240 21.43 -7.84 -6.44
CA VAL A 240 22.28 -9.00 -6.74
C VAL A 240 22.27 -10.04 -5.61
N ARG A 241 22.21 -9.61 -4.34
CA ARG A 241 22.06 -10.54 -3.20
C ARG A 241 20.75 -11.29 -3.26
N THR A 242 19.65 -10.59 -3.47
CA THR A 242 18.30 -11.16 -3.55
C THR A 242 18.16 -12.06 -4.78
N ALA A 243 18.79 -11.71 -5.91
CA ALA A 243 18.86 -12.58 -7.07
C ALA A 243 19.62 -13.88 -6.75
N ASN A 244 20.81 -13.80 -6.13
CA ASN A 244 21.56 -14.98 -5.69
C ASN A 244 20.77 -15.87 -4.70
N GLN A 245 19.95 -15.27 -3.83
CA GLN A 245 19.06 -16.01 -2.93
C GLN A 245 17.94 -16.72 -3.70
N ALA A 246 17.30 -16.03 -4.65
CA ALA A 246 16.21 -16.56 -5.46
C ALA A 246 16.65 -17.67 -6.42
N ILE A 247 17.88 -17.58 -6.95
CA ILE A 247 18.48 -18.58 -7.84
C ILE A 247 18.73 -19.92 -7.12
N GLY A 248 19.10 -19.86 -5.84
CA GLY A 248 19.48 -21.06 -5.07
C GLY A 248 20.67 -21.78 -5.71
N THR A 249 20.59 -23.11 -5.82
CA THR A 249 21.63 -23.95 -6.44
C THR A 249 21.39 -24.22 -7.92
N GLU A 250 20.14 -24.18 -8.42
CA GLU A 250 19.80 -24.77 -9.74
C GLU A 250 18.95 -23.90 -10.67
N ARG A 251 18.35 -22.77 -10.23
CA ARG A 251 17.45 -22.02 -11.11
C ARG A 251 18.20 -21.26 -12.22
N PRO A 252 17.63 -21.18 -13.45
CA PRO A 252 18.19 -20.41 -14.55
C PRO A 252 17.89 -18.91 -14.40
N ILE A 253 18.76 -18.06 -14.92
CA ILE A 253 18.55 -16.61 -14.95
C ILE A 253 19.41 -15.96 -16.03
N VAL A 254 18.88 -14.91 -16.67
CA VAL A 254 19.67 -14.03 -17.53
C VAL A 254 19.61 -12.63 -16.94
N VAL A 255 20.74 -11.94 -16.85
CA VAL A 255 20.81 -10.56 -16.34
C VAL A 255 21.58 -9.70 -17.33
N THR A 256 21.02 -8.55 -17.71
CA THR A 256 21.73 -7.52 -18.48
C THR A 256 22.10 -6.33 -17.59
N CYS A 257 23.29 -5.76 -17.79
CA CYS A 257 23.75 -4.58 -17.06
C CYS A 257 24.77 -3.77 -17.88
N ARG A 258 24.96 -2.49 -17.57
CA ARG A 258 26.12 -1.73 -18.08
C ARG A 258 27.42 -2.27 -17.49
N ALA A 259 28.46 -2.32 -18.33
CA ALA A 259 29.74 -2.93 -17.95
C ALA A 259 30.40 -2.18 -16.77
N ALA A 260 30.54 -0.86 -16.86
CA ALA A 260 31.11 -0.03 -15.79
C ALA A 260 30.30 -0.13 -14.48
N GLU A 261 28.97 -0.03 -14.56
CA GLU A 261 28.12 -0.04 -13.36
C GLU A 261 28.09 -1.41 -12.66
N TYR A 262 28.19 -2.51 -13.42
CA TYR A 262 28.31 -3.85 -12.84
C TYR A 262 29.69 -4.06 -12.20
N GLU A 263 30.75 -3.55 -12.82
CA GLU A 263 32.10 -3.62 -12.26
C GLU A 263 32.22 -2.83 -10.96
N ASP A 264 31.72 -1.60 -10.93
CA ASP A 264 31.69 -0.76 -9.72
C ASP A 264 30.85 -1.41 -8.61
N LEU A 265 29.78 -2.11 -8.98
CA LEU A 265 28.94 -2.84 -8.04
C LEU A 265 29.71 -3.97 -7.35
N ILE A 266 30.45 -4.78 -8.11
CA ILE A 266 31.27 -5.88 -7.58
C ILE A 266 32.47 -5.35 -6.79
N ARG A 267 33.19 -4.34 -7.31
CA ARG A 267 34.27 -3.65 -6.58
C ARG A 267 33.79 -3.03 -5.28
N GLY A 268 32.56 -2.52 -5.25
CA GLY A 268 31.88 -1.99 -4.07
C GLY A 268 31.41 -3.05 -3.06
N GLY A 269 31.79 -4.32 -3.21
CA GLY A 269 31.53 -5.40 -2.26
C GLY A 269 30.19 -6.14 -2.45
N ALA A 270 29.53 -5.99 -3.60
CA ALA A 270 28.42 -6.87 -3.95
C ALA A 270 28.94 -8.28 -4.32
N PRO A 271 28.20 -9.35 -3.98
CA PRO A 271 28.57 -10.69 -4.44
C PRO A 271 28.39 -10.79 -5.96
N VAL A 272 29.26 -11.56 -6.62
CA VAL A 272 29.05 -11.96 -8.03
C VAL A 272 27.85 -12.90 -8.15
N LEU A 273 27.20 -12.92 -9.32
CA LEU A 273 26.15 -13.90 -9.62
C LEU A 273 26.76 -15.31 -9.71
N ARG A 274 26.27 -16.21 -8.85
CA ARG A 274 26.88 -17.55 -8.67
C ARG A 274 26.78 -18.39 -9.93
N GLN A 275 27.92 -18.94 -10.37
CA GLN A 275 28.02 -19.84 -11.52
C GLN A 275 27.41 -19.28 -12.82
N ALA A 276 27.46 -17.95 -13.01
CA ALA A 276 27.00 -17.29 -14.22
C ALA A 276 28.21 -16.80 -15.04
N PRO A 277 28.44 -17.34 -16.25
CA PRO A 277 29.37 -16.75 -17.20
C PRO A 277 28.98 -15.31 -17.51
N VAL A 278 29.99 -14.45 -17.63
CA VAL A 278 29.81 -13.03 -17.94
C VAL A 278 30.38 -12.77 -19.34
N VAL A 279 29.51 -12.34 -20.25
CA VAL A 279 29.87 -11.95 -21.62
C VAL A 279 29.69 -10.45 -21.79
N GLU A 280 30.52 -9.83 -22.60
CA GLU A 280 30.48 -8.40 -22.91
C GLU A 280 30.18 -8.22 -24.40
N VAL A 281 29.14 -7.45 -24.72
CA VAL A 281 28.79 -7.10 -26.09
C VAL A 281 29.78 -6.06 -26.60
N GLU A 282 30.46 -6.39 -27.69
CA GLU A 282 31.49 -5.55 -28.30
C GLU A 282 30.86 -4.41 -29.13
N PRO A 283 31.57 -3.28 -29.29
CA PRO A 283 31.16 -2.24 -30.23
C PRO A 283 31.03 -2.81 -31.65
N VAL A 284 30.06 -2.29 -32.41
CA VAL A 284 29.83 -2.67 -33.80
C VAL A 284 30.97 -2.12 -34.64
N SER A 285 31.59 -2.99 -35.46
CA SER A 285 32.70 -2.57 -36.32
C SER A 285 32.22 -1.62 -37.43
N PRO A 286 33.05 -0.68 -37.90
CA PRO A 286 32.67 0.20 -39.01
C PRO A 286 32.21 -0.57 -40.25
N GLU A 287 32.84 -1.71 -40.57
CA GLU A 287 32.43 -2.56 -41.69
C GLU A 287 31.03 -3.16 -41.50
N ASP A 288 30.65 -3.54 -40.27
CA ASP A 288 29.29 -4.02 -39.97
C ASP A 288 28.26 -2.89 -40.07
N VAL A 289 28.61 -1.68 -39.65
CA VAL A 289 27.76 -0.49 -39.82
C VAL A 289 27.55 -0.21 -41.30
N ILE A 290 28.61 -0.19 -42.10
CA ILE A 290 28.55 0.03 -43.55
C ILE A 290 27.71 -1.04 -44.22
N ALA A 291 27.97 -2.32 -43.92
CA ALA A 291 27.23 -3.44 -44.50
C ALA A 291 25.74 -3.38 -44.17
N TYR A 292 25.38 -2.94 -42.95
CA TYR A 292 23.99 -2.76 -42.55
C TYR A 292 23.32 -1.57 -43.24
N LEU A 293 23.96 -0.40 -43.26
CA LEU A 293 23.38 0.82 -43.85
C LEU A 293 23.30 0.75 -45.39
N ARG A 294 24.18 -0.02 -46.03
CA ARG A 294 24.15 -0.27 -47.47
C ARG A 294 22.99 -1.17 -47.91
N ASP A 295 22.55 -2.08 -47.05
CA ASP A 295 21.38 -2.95 -47.32
C ASP A 295 20.04 -2.22 -47.11
N MET A 296 20.07 -0.96 -46.68
CA MET A 296 18.86 -0.16 -46.46
C MET A 296 18.37 0.48 -47.76
N ASP A 297 17.05 0.43 -47.97
CA ASP A 297 16.40 1.19 -49.04
C ASP A 297 16.24 2.65 -48.61
N TRP A 298 17.13 3.52 -49.10
CA TRP A 298 17.08 4.97 -48.85
C TRP A 298 16.12 5.67 -49.83
N PRO A 299 15.55 6.83 -49.45
CA PRO A 299 14.69 7.61 -50.34
C PRO A 299 15.40 8.04 -51.64
N ASP A 300 14.68 8.02 -52.77
CA ASP A 300 15.20 8.47 -54.06
C ASP A 300 15.75 9.91 -54.03
N SER A 301 15.28 10.75 -53.11
CA SER A 301 15.70 12.15 -52.97
C SER A 301 17.14 12.34 -52.49
N LEU A 302 17.74 11.33 -51.84
CA LEU A 302 19.14 11.38 -51.39
C LEU A 302 20.12 11.09 -52.53
N GLY A 303 19.69 10.38 -53.58
CA GLY A 303 20.61 9.79 -54.55
C GLY A 303 21.28 8.51 -54.01
N ALA A 304 21.66 7.60 -54.90
CA ALA A 304 22.18 6.28 -54.53
C ALA A 304 23.52 6.35 -53.75
N ASP A 305 24.30 7.41 -53.97
CA ASP A 305 25.68 7.53 -53.49
C ASP A 305 25.82 8.43 -52.26
N ALA A 306 24.72 8.93 -51.67
CA ALA A 306 24.75 9.91 -50.57
C ALA A 306 25.50 9.43 -49.32
N TRP A 307 25.52 8.12 -49.08
CA TRP A 307 26.21 7.51 -47.95
C TRP A 307 27.65 7.08 -48.27
N ASP A 308 28.08 7.13 -49.53
CA ASP A 308 29.40 6.60 -49.92
C ASP A 308 30.54 7.41 -49.32
N GLU A 309 30.43 8.75 -49.25
CA GLU A 309 31.42 9.61 -48.58
C GLU A 309 31.57 9.26 -47.10
N ILE A 310 30.46 8.92 -46.43
CA ILE A 310 30.47 8.48 -45.03
C ILE A 310 31.07 7.09 -44.89
N PHE A 311 30.76 6.18 -45.81
CA PHE A 311 31.35 4.84 -45.82
C PHE A 311 32.87 4.89 -46.04
N GLU A 312 33.35 5.79 -46.91
CA GLU A 312 34.78 6.03 -47.09
C GLU A 312 35.41 6.62 -45.83
N HIS A 313 34.78 7.61 -45.20
CA HIS A 313 35.27 8.20 -43.95
C HIS A 313 35.32 7.18 -42.80
N LEU A 314 34.29 6.34 -42.63
CA LEU A 314 34.25 5.28 -41.61
C LEU A 314 35.35 4.23 -41.79
N ARG A 315 35.80 3.99 -43.04
CA ARG A 315 36.95 3.10 -43.32
C ARG A 315 38.29 3.81 -43.13
N ALA A 316 38.39 5.08 -43.54
CA ALA A 316 39.62 5.85 -43.46
C ALA A 316 39.97 6.24 -42.01
N GLU A 317 38.96 6.61 -41.22
CA GLU A 317 39.11 7.10 -39.84
C GLU A 317 38.19 6.31 -38.87
N PRO A 318 38.54 5.06 -38.54
CA PRO A 318 37.70 4.20 -37.69
C PRO A 318 37.57 4.67 -36.23
N ASP A 319 38.46 5.57 -35.79
CA ASP A 319 38.45 6.17 -34.45
C ASP A 319 37.83 7.58 -34.41
N SER A 320 37.23 8.04 -35.52
CA SER A 320 36.61 9.38 -35.57
C SER A 320 35.43 9.51 -34.59
N ALA A 321 35.03 10.75 -34.28
CA ALA A 321 33.87 11.03 -33.45
C ALA A 321 32.59 10.35 -33.99
N LEU A 322 32.44 10.35 -35.33
CA LEU A 322 31.34 9.72 -36.04
C LEU A 322 31.39 8.19 -35.95
N ALA A 323 32.55 7.58 -36.22
CA ALA A 323 32.72 6.13 -36.13
C ALA A 323 32.47 5.62 -34.70
N THR A 324 32.98 6.34 -33.70
CA THR A 324 32.75 6.02 -32.29
C THR A 324 31.27 6.16 -31.90
N ALA A 325 30.56 7.18 -32.42
CA ALA A 325 29.12 7.32 -32.17
C ALA A 325 28.31 6.19 -32.81
N LEU A 326 28.60 5.84 -34.07
CA LEU A 326 27.93 4.77 -34.81
C LEU A 326 28.37 3.36 -34.41
N SER A 327 29.33 3.22 -33.49
CA SER A 327 29.74 1.92 -32.94
C SER A 327 28.67 1.25 -32.07
N THR A 328 27.55 1.93 -31.76
CA THR A 328 26.45 1.35 -30.98
C THR A 328 25.22 1.07 -31.86
N PRO A 329 24.56 -0.09 -31.70
CA PRO A 329 23.32 -0.40 -32.43
C PRO A 329 22.23 0.67 -32.29
N LEU A 330 22.16 1.29 -31.11
CA LEU A 330 21.21 2.36 -30.85
C LEU A 330 21.45 3.55 -31.79
N MET A 331 22.70 4.00 -31.95
CA MET A 331 23.03 5.13 -32.82
C MET A 331 22.91 4.79 -34.29
N VAL A 332 23.27 3.58 -34.72
CA VAL A 332 23.00 3.11 -36.09
C VAL A 332 21.50 3.16 -36.39
N SER A 333 20.66 2.66 -35.47
CA SER A 333 19.20 2.71 -35.64
C SER A 333 18.62 4.13 -35.60
N THR A 334 19.24 5.04 -34.82
CA THR A 334 18.82 6.44 -34.74
C THR A 334 19.20 7.18 -36.02
N ALA A 335 20.41 7.00 -36.53
CA ALA A 335 20.86 7.55 -37.81
C ALA A 335 19.97 7.06 -38.96
N ARG A 336 19.66 5.76 -38.99
CA ARG A 336 18.67 5.19 -39.92
C ARG A 336 17.37 5.99 -39.89
N LEU A 337 16.77 6.17 -38.72
CA LEU A 337 15.48 6.87 -38.57
C LEU A 337 15.55 8.35 -38.98
N VAL A 338 16.64 9.03 -38.64
CA VAL A 338 16.85 10.46 -38.96
C VAL A 338 16.93 10.67 -40.47
N TYR A 339 17.76 9.89 -41.16
CA TYR A 339 18.06 10.09 -42.58
C TYR A 339 17.11 9.36 -43.53
N GLN A 340 16.23 8.47 -43.03
CA GLN A 340 15.21 7.81 -43.85
C GLN A 340 14.19 8.79 -44.49
N HIS A 341 14.20 10.06 -44.09
CA HIS A 341 13.25 11.08 -44.56
C HIS A 341 13.87 12.14 -45.47
N GLY A 342 15.08 11.89 -46.02
CA GLY A 342 15.65 12.73 -47.08
C GLY A 342 16.62 13.84 -46.64
N ALA A 343 17.02 13.89 -45.37
CA ALA A 343 18.09 14.78 -44.93
C ALA A 343 19.44 14.31 -45.48
N ASP A 344 20.35 15.22 -45.81
CA ASP A 344 21.68 14.89 -46.33
C ASP A 344 22.60 14.41 -45.19
N PRO A 345 23.09 13.15 -45.21
CA PRO A 345 23.90 12.59 -44.14
C PRO A 345 25.33 13.13 -44.18
N ALA A 346 25.77 13.77 -45.28
CA ALA A 346 27.10 14.37 -45.39
C ALA A 346 27.36 15.44 -44.31
N GLU A 347 26.31 16.01 -43.70
CA GLU A 347 26.46 16.92 -42.56
C GLU A 347 27.25 16.30 -41.41
N LEU A 348 27.19 14.96 -41.23
CA LEU A 348 27.90 14.23 -40.17
C LEU A 348 29.43 14.28 -40.32
N LEU A 349 29.94 14.65 -41.50
CA LEU A 349 31.36 14.83 -41.78
C LEU A 349 31.88 16.22 -41.37
N ASP A 350 31.01 17.14 -40.92
CA ASP A 350 31.42 18.44 -40.41
C ASP A 350 32.13 18.32 -39.05
N THR A 351 33.45 18.16 -39.12
CA THR A 351 34.34 18.04 -37.94
C THR A 351 34.37 19.28 -37.05
N ALA A 352 33.98 20.46 -37.56
CA ALA A 352 33.88 21.66 -36.74
C ALA A 352 32.61 21.67 -35.88
N ARG A 353 31.54 21.05 -36.38
CA ARG A 353 30.26 20.87 -35.67
C ARG A 353 30.25 19.62 -34.78
N PHE A 354 30.96 18.56 -35.19
CA PHE A 354 30.99 17.26 -34.53
C PHE A 354 32.39 16.89 -34.06
N ASP A 355 32.86 17.62 -33.04
CA ASP A 355 34.19 17.49 -32.46
C ASP A 355 34.38 16.21 -31.61
N CYS A 356 33.28 15.65 -31.09
CA CYS A 356 33.30 14.48 -30.22
C CYS A 356 32.08 13.58 -30.41
N ARG A 357 32.19 12.33 -29.95
CA ARG A 357 31.10 11.34 -29.95
C ARG A 357 29.79 11.93 -29.42
N TYR A 358 29.86 12.70 -28.33
CA TYR A 358 28.67 13.26 -27.68
C TYR A 358 27.92 14.24 -28.59
N ALA A 359 28.63 15.09 -29.35
CA ALA A 359 28.02 16.04 -30.29
C ALA A 359 27.22 15.34 -31.39
N VAL A 360 27.76 14.23 -31.94
CA VAL A 360 27.05 13.40 -32.93
C VAL A 360 25.81 12.74 -32.31
N GLU A 361 25.96 12.11 -31.14
CA GLU A 361 24.85 11.46 -30.44
C GLU A 361 23.72 12.45 -30.07
N GLU A 362 24.08 13.65 -29.63
CA GLU A 362 23.14 14.73 -29.29
C GLU A 362 22.40 15.22 -30.53
N HIS A 363 23.11 15.45 -31.65
CA HIS A 363 22.51 15.87 -32.92
C HIS A 363 21.50 14.85 -33.45
N LEU A 364 21.88 13.56 -33.51
CA LEU A 364 20.99 12.49 -33.93
C LEU A 364 19.76 12.38 -33.02
N THR A 365 19.94 12.53 -31.69
CA THR A 365 18.82 12.53 -30.74
C THR A 365 17.91 13.73 -30.92
N HIS A 366 18.47 14.90 -31.23
CA HIS A 366 17.72 16.14 -31.44
C HIS A 366 16.87 16.08 -32.71
N GLN A 367 17.45 15.60 -33.81
CA GLN A 367 16.74 15.46 -35.10
C GLN A 367 15.74 14.31 -35.11
N LEU A 368 15.90 13.30 -34.24
CA LEU A 368 15.05 12.11 -34.22
C LEU A 368 13.54 12.43 -34.22
N LEU A 369 13.11 13.40 -33.41
CA LEU A 369 11.69 13.75 -33.31
C LEU A 369 11.18 14.45 -34.57
N ASP A 370 11.99 15.33 -35.15
CA ASP A 370 11.63 16.09 -36.35
C ASP A 370 11.60 15.18 -37.57
N ALA A 371 12.61 14.33 -37.73
CA ALA A 371 12.65 13.30 -38.76
C ALA A 371 11.47 12.33 -38.62
N ALA A 372 11.18 11.84 -37.42
CA ALA A 372 10.08 10.92 -37.18
C ALA A 372 8.70 11.48 -37.57
N TYR A 373 8.50 12.80 -37.52
CA TYR A 373 7.22 13.47 -37.86
C TYR A 373 7.29 14.31 -39.13
N THR A 374 8.36 14.19 -39.91
CA THR A 374 8.45 14.83 -41.23
C THR A 374 7.51 14.11 -42.20
N PRO A 375 6.65 14.83 -42.96
CA PRO A 375 5.77 14.20 -43.94
C PRO A 375 6.59 13.46 -44.99
N ASP A 376 6.24 12.21 -45.27
CA ASP A 376 6.90 11.42 -46.31
C ASP A 376 6.50 11.96 -47.70
N PRO A 377 7.44 12.50 -48.50
CA PRO A 377 7.13 13.04 -49.82
C PRO A 377 6.73 11.96 -50.84
N SER A 378 7.09 10.70 -50.60
CA SER A 378 6.76 9.56 -51.46
C SER A 378 5.35 8.99 -51.18
N ALA A 379 4.82 9.20 -49.98
CA ALA A 379 3.47 8.82 -49.58
C ALA A 379 2.47 9.95 -49.88
N ALA A 380 2.32 10.30 -51.16
CA ALA A 380 1.34 11.28 -51.62
C ALA A 380 -0.09 10.85 -51.21
N GLY A 381 -0.58 11.41 -50.09
CA GLY A 381 -1.90 11.11 -49.51
C GLY A 381 -1.90 10.61 -48.07
N SER A 382 -0.74 10.35 -47.43
CA SER A 382 -0.70 10.13 -45.98
C SER A 382 -0.60 11.47 -45.25
N ASP A 383 -1.74 12.07 -44.91
CA ASP A 383 -1.76 13.23 -44.02
C ASP A 383 -1.12 12.80 -42.69
N ALA A 384 0.12 13.24 -42.44
CA ALA A 384 0.75 13.12 -41.13
C ALA A 384 -0.19 13.74 -40.11
N ARG A 385 -0.88 12.90 -39.34
CA ARG A 385 -2.02 13.29 -38.49
C ARG A 385 -1.63 14.32 -37.42
N TRP A 386 -0.33 14.44 -37.14
CA TRP A 386 0.26 15.37 -36.19
C TRP A 386 1.57 15.93 -36.76
N SER A 387 1.84 17.21 -36.51
CA SER A 387 3.12 17.83 -36.89
C SER A 387 4.22 17.59 -35.86
N ALA A 388 5.49 17.71 -36.27
CA ALA A 388 6.65 17.57 -35.38
C ALA A 388 6.57 18.50 -34.16
N GLU A 389 6.12 19.76 -34.34
CA GLU A 389 5.98 20.72 -33.23
C GLU A 389 4.89 20.32 -32.23
N GLN A 390 3.76 19.76 -32.72
CA GLN A 390 2.72 19.22 -31.85
C GLN A 390 3.22 18.00 -31.08
N ALA A 391 3.88 17.07 -31.76
CA ALA A 391 4.44 15.87 -31.17
C ALA A 391 5.48 16.21 -30.10
N ARG A 392 6.37 17.16 -30.39
CA ARG A 392 7.37 17.69 -29.45
C ARG A 392 6.72 18.22 -28.19
N ARG A 393 5.74 19.11 -28.32
CA ARG A 393 5.02 19.70 -27.18
C ARG A 393 4.43 18.64 -26.27
N TRP A 394 3.73 17.65 -26.84
CA TRP A 394 3.06 16.61 -26.06
C TRP A 394 4.04 15.59 -25.46
N LEU A 395 5.09 15.21 -26.20
CA LEU A 395 6.14 14.32 -25.68
C LEU A 395 6.97 15.01 -24.59
N THR A 396 7.25 16.30 -24.69
CA THR A 396 7.87 17.10 -23.62
C THR A 396 7.02 17.07 -22.35
N PHE A 397 5.70 17.30 -22.47
CA PHE A 397 4.81 17.20 -21.31
C PHE A 397 4.79 15.79 -20.71
N LEU A 398 4.74 14.74 -21.53
CA LEU A 398 4.77 13.35 -21.06
C LEU A 398 6.10 12.97 -20.40
N ALA A 399 7.21 13.42 -20.98
CA ALA A 399 8.55 13.21 -20.42
C ALA A 399 8.72 13.93 -19.08
N GLY A 400 8.27 15.18 -18.98
CA GLY A 400 8.21 15.93 -17.73
C GLY A 400 7.33 15.24 -16.68
N TYR A 401 6.12 14.78 -17.05
CA TYR A 401 5.25 14.01 -16.17
C TYR A 401 5.92 12.75 -15.61
N LEU A 402 6.57 11.97 -16.47
CA LEU A 402 7.27 10.76 -16.07
C LEU A 402 8.48 11.07 -15.17
N HIS A 403 9.25 12.11 -15.50
CA HIS A 403 10.39 12.58 -14.72
C HIS A 403 9.97 13.05 -13.31
N ASP A 404 8.95 13.92 -13.22
CA ASP A 404 8.44 14.49 -11.96
C ASP A 404 7.95 13.40 -10.99
N HIS A 405 7.41 12.31 -11.51
CA HIS A 405 6.88 11.21 -10.70
C HIS A 405 7.83 10.00 -10.59
N ARG A 406 9.07 10.13 -11.10
CA ARG A 406 10.09 9.06 -11.13
C ARG A 406 9.57 7.75 -11.72
N GLU A 407 8.77 7.82 -12.77
CA GLU A 407 8.29 6.66 -13.51
C GLU A 407 8.93 6.62 -14.90
N ARG A 408 9.16 5.40 -15.41
CA ARG A 408 9.52 5.18 -16.82
C ARG A 408 8.33 4.71 -17.65
N ASP A 409 7.25 4.33 -16.95
CA ASP A 409 6.09 3.61 -17.45
C ASP A 409 4.88 4.53 -17.51
N LEU A 410 4.44 4.87 -18.73
CA LEU A 410 3.25 5.69 -18.97
C LEU A 410 1.97 4.87 -18.74
N THR A 411 1.62 4.70 -17.47
CA THR A 411 0.42 3.99 -17.01
C THR A 411 -0.81 4.92 -17.09
N TRP A 412 -1.59 4.77 -18.16
CA TRP A 412 -2.69 5.71 -18.47
C TRP A 412 -3.72 5.85 -17.34
N TRP A 413 -4.01 4.81 -16.58
CA TRP A 413 -4.99 4.87 -15.48
C TRP A 413 -4.47 5.64 -14.26
N ARG A 414 -3.16 5.58 -13.95
CA ARG A 414 -2.54 6.31 -12.83
C ARG A 414 -2.41 7.81 -13.09
N MET A 415 -2.44 8.21 -14.37
CA MET A 415 -2.40 9.62 -14.77
C MET A 415 -3.53 10.41 -14.10
N SER A 416 -4.70 9.79 -13.93
CA SER A 416 -5.84 10.42 -13.26
C SER A 416 -5.62 10.65 -11.77
N ASP A 417 -4.97 9.74 -11.04
CA ASP A 417 -4.74 9.93 -9.60
C ASP A 417 -3.71 11.02 -9.29
N ARG A 418 -2.84 11.33 -10.25
CA ARG A 418 -1.68 12.21 -10.06
C ARG A 418 -1.87 13.61 -10.59
N LEU A 419 -2.55 13.73 -11.74
CA LEU A 419 -2.74 15.01 -12.41
C LEU A 419 -4.08 15.68 -12.09
N LEU A 420 -5.10 14.93 -11.65
CA LEU A 420 -6.33 15.54 -11.17
C LEU A 420 -6.05 16.23 -9.83
N SER A 421 -6.34 17.53 -9.77
CA SER A 421 -6.40 18.24 -8.48
C SER A 421 -7.39 17.54 -7.56
N ARG A 422 -7.06 17.50 -6.26
CA ARG A 422 -7.88 16.86 -5.23
C ARG A 422 -9.32 17.38 -5.28
N TRP A 423 -9.57 18.63 -5.67
CA TRP A 423 -10.90 19.25 -5.71
C TRP A 423 -11.74 18.96 -6.97
N VAL A 424 -11.13 18.48 -8.06
CA VAL A 424 -11.85 18.26 -9.32
C VAL A 424 -12.89 17.15 -9.17
N VAL A 425 -12.55 16.10 -8.44
CA VAL A 425 -13.44 14.95 -8.25
C VAL A 425 -14.64 15.28 -7.33
N PRO A 426 -14.44 15.95 -6.17
CA PRO A 426 -15.56 16.54 -5.41
C PRO A 426 -16.42 17.50 -6.22
N ALA A 427 -15.82 18.36 -7.06
CA ALA A 427 -16.58 19.29 -7.89
C ALA A 427 -17.48 18.57 -8.91
N ILE A 428 -16.98 17.48 -9.52
CA ILE A 428 -17.79 16.61 -10.39
C ILE A 428 -18.90 15.92 -9.59
N GLY A 429 -18.59 15.44 -8.38
CA GLY A 429 -19.59 14.85 -7.47
C GLY A 429 -20.70 15.83 -7.10
N ILE A 430 -20.35 17.07 -6.75
CA ILE A 430 -21.29 18.16 -6.44
C ILE A 430 -22.12 18.52 -7.67
N GLY A 431 -21.50 18.69 -8.84
CA GLY A 431 -22.22 18.98 -10.08
C GLY A 431 -23.22 17.89 -10.47
N ALA A 432 -22.82 16.62 -10.35
CA ALA A 432 -23.71 15.48 -10.58
C ALA A 432 -24.81 15.38 -9.51
N GLY A 433 -24.51 15.71 -8.26
CA GLY A 433 -25.49 15.80 -7.18
C GLY A 433 -26.54 16.89 -7.44
N LEU A 434 -26.12 18.08 -7.89
CA LEU A 434 -27.03 19.17 -8.24
C LEU A 434 -27.97 18.78 -9.40
N LEU A 435 -27.43 18.14 -10.43
CA LEU A 435 -28.24 17.59 -11.53
C LEU A 435 -29.23 16.54 -11.03
N LEU A 436 -28.83 15.69 -10.08
CA LEU A 436 -29.70 14.70 -9.47
C LEU A 436 -30.81 15.33 -8.62
N THR A 437 -30.53 16.44 -7.93
CA THR A 437 -31.54 17.25 -7.22
C THR A 437 -32.56 17.82 -8.19
N ILE A 438 -32.12 18.43 -9.30
CA ILE A 438 -33.03 18.99 -10.31
C ILE A 438 -33.87 17.87 -10.95
N ALA A 439 -33.23 16.76 -11.32
CA ALA A 439 -33.91 15.61 -11.89
C ALA A 439 -34.91 14.99 -10.90
N SER A 440 -34.56 14.90 -9.61
CA SER A 440 -35.44 14.41 -8.54
C SER A 440 -36.63 15.32 -8.29
N ALA A 441 -36.44 16.64 -8.34
CA ALA A 441 -37.53 17.59 -8.15
C ALA A 441 -38.50 17.56 -9.34
N ALA A 442 -37.96 17.57 -10.57
CA ALA A 442 -38.77 17.41 -11.79
C ALA A 442 -39.50 16.06 -11.81
N TRP A 443 -38.83 15.00 -11.33
CA TRP A 443 -39.41 13.68 -11.15
C TRP A 443 -40.61 13.70 -10.20
N MET A 444 -40.48 14.31 -9.01
CA MET A 444 -41.58 14.39 -8.05
C MET A 444 -42.77 15.18 -8.59
N VAL A 445 -42.53 16.31 -9.25
CA VAL A 445 -43.60 17.10 -9.89
C VAL A 445 -44.35 16.28 -10.95
N LEU A 446 -43.63 15.41 -11.68
CA LEU A 446 -44.22 14.56 -12.71
C LEU A 446 -44.99 13.36 -12.14
N VAL A 447 -44.55 12.79 -11.01
CA VAL A 447 -45.20 11.63 -10.36
C VAL A 447 -46.44 12.02 -9.57
N TYR A 448 -46.38 13.10 -8.80
CA TYR A 448 -47.48 13.51 -7.91
C TYR A 448 -48.54 14.37 -8.63
N GLY A 449 -48.34 14.70 -9.91
CA GLY A 449 -49.29 15.48 -10.70
C GLY A 449 -49.48 16.91 -10.18
N GLY A 450 -50.39 17.67 -10.78
CA GLY A 450 -50.69 19.06 -10.39
C GLY A 450 -51.24 19.24 -8.97
N ASP A 451 -51.47 18.17 -8.20
CA ASP A 451 -51.93 18.20 -6.80
C ASP A 451 -50.87 18.73 -5.82
N VAL A 452 -49.65 19.00 -6.28
CA VAL A 452 -48.65 19.79 -5.53
C VAL A 452 -49.18 21.18 -5.15
N GLN A 453 -50.25 21.65 -5.82
CA GLN A 453 -50.89 22.94 -5.55
C GLN A 453 -51.86 22.93 -4.35
N GLU A 454 -52.30 21.74 -3.87
CA GLU A 454 -53.05 21.57 -2.61
C GLU A 454 -52.15 21.14 -1.43
N MET A 455 -50.92 20.68 -1.68
CA MET A 455 -49.89 20.56 -0.65
C MET A 455 -49.30 21.94 -0.35
N ASP A 456 -49.58 22.48 0.83
CA ASP A 456 -48.94 23.68 1.41
C ASP A 456 -47.40 23.54 1.63
N ASP A 457 -46.79 22.48 1.07
CA ASP A 457 -45.48 21.91 1.40
C ASP A 457 -44.54 21.87 0.17
N THR A 458 -44.38 22.99 -0.55
CA THR A 458 -43.29 23.14 -1.54
C THR A 458 -41.90 22.96 -0.91
N SER A 459 -41.83 23.16 0.42
CA SER A 459 -40.70 22.87 1.32
C SER A 459 -40.32 21.38 1.33
N PHE A 460 -41.28 20.46 1.22
CA PHE A 460 -41.05 19.01 1.33
C PHE A 460 -40.34 18.45 0.10
N VAL A 461 -40.85 18.78 -1.10
CA VAL A 461 -40.27 18.34 -2.38
C VAL A 461 -38.84 18.88 -2.53
N SER A 462 -38.63 20.17 -2.22
CA SER A 462 -37.31 20.79 -2.30
C SER A 462 -36.31 20.21 -1.29
N SER A 463 -36.75 19.91 -0.06
CA SER A 463 -35.90 19.31 0.98
C SER A 463 -35.47 17.88 0.62
N LEU A 464 -36.41 17.05 0.14
CA LEU A 464 -36.11 15.65 -0.18
C LEU A 464 -35.19 15.53 -1.42
N SER A 465 -35.43 16.35 -2.46
CA SER A 465 -34.54 16.41 -3.62
C SER A 465 -33.15 16.95 -3.28
N ALA A 466 -33.02 17.88 -2.33
CA ALA A 466 -31.74 18.37 -1.83
C ALA A 466 -30.95 17.27 -1.07
N VAL A 467 -31.64 16.47 -0.24
CA VAL A 467 -31.02 15.33 0.46
C VAL A 467 -30.51 14.28 -0.52
N ILE A 468 -31.27 13.97 -1.58
CA ILE A 468 -30.88 12.98 -2.61
C ILE A 468 -29.61 13.44 -3.35
N GLY A 469 -29.57 14.68 -3.83
CA GLY A 469 -28.40 15.20 -4.55
C GLY A 469 -27.19 15.46 -3.66
N GLY A 470 -27.41 15.98 -2.46
CA GLY A 470 -26.36 16.18 -1.45
C GLY A 470 -25.75 14.86 -1.00
N GLY A 471 -26.58 13.86 -0.70
CA GLY A 471 -26.15 12.51 -0.36
C GLY A 471 -25.37 11.84 -1.49
N PHE A 472 -25.80 12.01 -2.74
CA PHE A 472 -25.05 11.53 -3.91
C PHE A 472 -23.69 12.21 -4.04
N ALA A 473 -23.60 13.54 -3.89
CA ALA A 473 -22.35 14.27 -3.98
C ALA A 473 -21.33 13.80 -2.93
N VAL A 474 -21.78 13.57 -1.70
CA VAL A 474 -20.97 13.03 -0.60
C VAL A 474 -20.52 11.60 -0.95
N LEU A 475 -21.45 10.72 -1.32
CA LEU A 475 -21.14 9.33 -1.63
C LEU A 475 -20.20 9.19 -2.84
N ALA A 476 -20.40 9.98 -3.89
CA ALA A 476 -19.52 10.06 -5.05
C ALA A 476 -18.11 10.49 -4.66
N THR A 477 -17.98 11.46 -3.76
CA THR A 477 -16.70 11.93 -3.23
C THR A 477 -16.00 10.83 -2.43
N VAL A 478 -16.71 10.19 -1.50
CA VAL A 478 -16.18 9.09 -0.67
C VAL A 478 -15.74 7.91 -1.53
N VAL A 479 -16.58 7.46 -2.46
CA VAL A 479 -16.29 6.34 -3.37
C VAL A 479 -15.07 6.62 -4.23
N CYS A 480 -14.88 7.87 -4.67
CA CYS A 480 -13.72 8.25 -5.46
C CYS A 480 -12.41 8.11 -4.69
N TYR A 481 -12.36 8.64 -3.46
CA TYR A 481 -11.16 8.58 -2.61
C TYR A 481 -10.93 7.21 -1.96
N ALA A 482 -11.97 6.38 -1.82
CA ALA A 482 -11.83 5.01 -1.33
C ALA A 482 -11.12 4.10 -2.35
N HIS A 483 -11.16 4.43 -3.64
CA HIS A 483 -10.63 3.59 -4.72
C HIS A 483 -9.73 4.34 -5.73
N PRO A 484 -8.63 5.01 -5.32
CA PRO A 484 -7.64 5.55 -6.25
C PRO A 484 -6.86 4.42 -6.94
N GLY A 485 -6.50 4.62 -8.20
CA GLY A 485 -5.54 3.78 -8.92
C GLY A 485 -5.93 2.33 -9.18
N ARG A 486 -7.23 2.03 -9.30
CA ARG A 486 -7.64 0.69 -9.72
C ARG A 486 -7.10 0.39 -11.13
N PRO A 487 -6.46 -0.78 -11.34
CA PRO A 487 -6.07 -1.19 -12.67
C PRO A 487 -7.32 -1.40 -13.55
N PRO A 488 -7.17 -1.29 -14.88
CA PRO A 488 -8.28 -1.50 -15.81
C PRO A 488 -8.92 -2.88 -15.62
N GLY A 489 -10.24 -2.88 -15.43
CA GLY A 489 -11.04 -4.09 -15.31
C GLY A 489 -11.34 -4.72 -16.66
N ARG A 490 -11.79 -5.97 -16.64
CA ARG A 490 -12.11 -6.73 -17.85
C ARG A 490 -13.43 -7.47 -17.67
N LEU A 491 -14.25 -7.45 -18.71
CA LEU A 491 -15.44 -8.30 -18.75
C LEU A 491 -15.03 -9.75 -18.88
N SER A 492 -15.50 -10.58 -17.97
CA SER A 492 -15.48 -12.01 -18.17
C SER A 492 -16.71 -12.65 -17.53
N LEU A 493 -17.31 -13.56 -18.29
CA LEU A 493 -18.49 -14.32 -17.92
C LEU A 493 -18.10 -15.65 -17.26
N ALA A 494 -16.90 -15.72 -16.68
CA ALA A 494 -16.39 -16.96 -16.09
C ALA A 494 -17.22 -17.38 -14.87
N VAL A 495 -17.91 -18.51 -15.02
CA VAL A 495 -18.70 -19.14 -13.97
C VAL A 495 -17.79 -19.82 -12.93
N ARG A 496 -16.61 -20.34 -13.33
CA ARG A 496 -15.66 -21.01 -12.43
C ARG A 496 -14.92 -20.01 -11.53
N GLY A 497 -14.93 -20.25 -10.21
CA GLY A 497 -14.29 -19.38 -9.21
C GLY A 497 -14.97 -18.02 -9.00
N SER A 498 -16.24 -17.89 -9.37
CA SER A 498 -17.07 -16.68 -9.18
C SER A 498 -17.61 -16.53 -7.76
N TRP A 499 -17.75 -17.63 -7.01
CA TRP A 499 -18.45 -17.66 -5.73
C TRP A 499 -17.82 -16.79 -4.64
N ALA A 500 -16.49 -16.86 -4.48
CA ALA A 500 -15.76 -16.01 -3.54
C ALA A 500 -15.84 -14.51 -3.92
N ARG A 501 -16.12 -14.19 -5.19
CA ARG A 501 -16.27 -12.83 -5.71
C ARG A 501 -17.69 -12.32 -5.48
N LEU A 502 -18.71 -13.12 -5.80
CA LEU A 502 -20.11 -12.86 -5.47
C LEU A 502 -20.28 -12.60 -3.96
N ARG A 503 -19.70 -13.45 -3.10
CA ARG A 503 -19.74 -13.28 -1.64
C ARG A 503 -19.07 -11.99 -1.16
N ARG A 504 -17.90 -11.63 -1.73
CA ARG A 504 -17.20 -10.38 -1.40
C ARG A 504 -18.00 -9.17 -1.87
N GLY A 505 -18.58 -9.22 -3.06
CA GLY A 505 -19.42 -8.15 -3.60
C GLY A 505 -20.65 -7.92 -2.76
N PHE A 506 -21.35 -9.00 -2.40
CA PHE A 506 -22.51 -8.95 -1.52
C PHE A 506 -22.17 -8.36 -0.15
N ARG A 507 -21.13 -8.89 0.52
CA ARG A 507 -20.69 -8.40 1.83
C ARG A 507 -20.32 -6.92 1.79
N ASN A 508 -19.55 -6.50 0.79
CA ASN A 508 -19.13 -5.11 0.66
C ASN A 508 -20.32 -4.18 0.41
N GLY A 509 -21.32 -4.61 -0.38
CA GLY A 509 -22.53 -3.81 -0.63
C GLY A 509 -23.43 -3.66 0.59
N VAL A 510 -23.60 -4.74 1.37
CA VAL A 510 -24.35 -4.69 2.63
C VAL A 510 -23.65 -3.76 3.64
N VAL A 511 -22.33 -3.89 3.80
CA VAL A 511 -21.55 -3.02 4.71
C VAL A 511 -21.59 -1.55 4.24
N LEU A 512 -21.43 -1.28 2.95
CA LEU A 512 -21.48 0.08 2.40
C LEU A 512 -22.85 0.72 2.68
N THR A 513 -23.93 -0.03 2.50
CA THR A 513 -25.29 0.47 2.75
C THR A 513 -25.53 0.70 4.25
N ALA A 514 -25.06 -0.20 5.11
CA ALA A 514 -25.18 -0.06 6.56
C ALA A 514 -24.43 1.17 7.10
N VAL A 515 -23.27 1.49 6.53
CA VAL A 515 -22.46 2.65 6.96
C VAL A 515 -22.94 3.97 6.36
N SER A 516 -23.51 3.96 5.15
CA SER A 516 -23.78 5.20 4.39
C SER A 516 -25.27 5.57 4.32
N VAL A 517 -26.16 4.59 4.17
CA VAL A 517 -27.58 4.83 3.89
C VAL A 517 -28.41 4.82 5.17
N VAL A 518 -28.12 3.87 6.09
CA VAL A 518 -28.84 3.75 7.37
C VAL A 518 -28.73 5.03 8.21
N PRO A 519 -27.56 5.68 8.39
CA PRO A 519 -27.47 6.90 9.19
C PRO A 519 -28.17 8.10 8.55
N VAL A 520 -28.15 8.21 7.22
CA VAL A 520 -28.82 9.30 6.48
C VAL A 520 -30.32 9.17 6.58
N ILE A 521 -30.86 7.95 6.40
CA ILE A 521 -32.30 7.71 6.52
C ILE A 521 -32.73 7.87 7.98
N ALA A 522 -31.98 7.33 8.95
CA ALA A 522 -32.27 7.54 10.37
C ALA A 522 -32.26 9.03 10.75
N GLY A 523 -31.28 9.80 10.27
CA GLY A 523 -31.21 11.24 10.49
C GLY A 523 -32.36 12.01 9.83
N ALA A 524 -32.69 11.69 8.57
CA ALA A 524 -33.81 12.30 7.86
C ALA A 524 -35.16 12.00 8.54
N THR A 525 -35.37 10.75 8.98
CA THR A 525 -36.56 10.36 9.73
C THR A 525 -36.68 11.14 11.03
N VAL A 526 -35.59 11.30 11.78
CA VAL A 526 -35.58 12.12 13.01
C VAL A 526 -35.93 13.58 12.72
N VAL A 527 -35.37 14.17 11.66
CA VAL A 527 -35.67 15.56 11.26
C VAL A 527 -37.13 15.72 10.84
N ILE A 528 -37.67 14.79 10.04
CA ILE A 528 -39.07 14.80 9.61
C ILE A 528 -40.02 14.68 10.81
N SER A 529 -39.73 13.75 11.74
CA SER A 529 -40.55 13.58 12.94
C SER A 529 -40.51 14.81 13.86
N ILE A 530 -39.37 15.50 13.95
CA ILE A 530 -39.27 16.77 14.70
C ILE A 530 -40.04 17.89 14.01
N ALA A 531 -40.00 17.96 12.67
CA ALA A 531 -40.67 18.98 11.88
C ALA A 531 -42.20 18.84 11.86
N GLN A 532 -42.72 17.61 11.88
CA GLN A 532 -44.16 17.33 11.84
C GLN A 532 -44.83 17.41 13.22
N ASP A 533 -44.19 16.89 14.28
CA ASP A 533 -44.84 16.70 15.60
C ASP A 533 -44.30 17.59 16.73
N GLY A 534 -43.42 18.56 16.42
CA GLY A 534 -43.08 19.65 17.35
C GLY A 534 -42.46 19.24 18.69
N SER A 535 -41.70 18.12 18.74
CA SER A 535 -40.87 17.59 19.85
C SER A 535 -41.35 16.34 20.61
N SER A 536 -42.50 15.74 20.27
CA SER A 536 -42.94 14.49 20.92
C SER A 536 -42.73 13.25 20.04
N TRP A 537 -42.05 12.22 20.57
CA TRP A 537 -41.92 10.91 19.91
C TRP A 537 -43.28 10.19 19.94
N SER A 538 -44.13 10.46 18.95
CA SER A 538 -45.42 9.79 18.78
C SER A 538 -45.24 8.30 18.43
N MET A 539 -46.21 7.45 18.80
CA MET A 539 -46.15 6.02 18.48
C MET A 539 -46.08 5.77 16.96
N SER A 540 -46.70 6.65 16.18
CA SER A 540 -46.61 6.72 14.71
C SER A 540 -45.20 7.08 14.22
N ALA A 541 -44.50 8.00 14.89
CA ALA A 541 -43.11 8.33 14.54
C ALA A 541 -42.17 7.12 14.78
N ILE A 542 -42.40 6.34 15.84
CA ILE A 542 -41.65 5.12 16.10
C ILE A 542 -41.99 4.03 15.07
N GLU A 543 -43.26 3.86 14.70
CA GLU A 543 -43.67 2.93 13.63
C GLU A 543 -42.97 3.27 12.30
N PHE A 544 -42.96 4.55 11.92
CA PHE A 544 -42.29 5.05 10.73
C PHE A 544 -40.77 4.83 10.78
N TYR A 545 -40.14 4.99 11.95
CA TYR A 545 -38.72 4.67 12.13
C TYR A 545 -38.42 3.18 11.89
N PHE A 546 -39.23 2.26 12.43
CA PHE A 546 -39.06 0.82 12.19
C PHE A 546 -39.29 0.41 10.73
N GLN A 547 -40.27 1.04 10.06
CA GLN A 547 -40.48 0.89 8.62
C GLN A 547 -39.23 1.27 7.84
N MET A 548 -38.68 2.46 8.09
CA MET A 548 -37.50 2.96 7.38
C MET A 548 -36.25 2.10 7.63
N VAL A 549 -36.06 1.56 8.85
CA VAL A 549 -34.96 0.63 9.14
C VAL A 549 -35.08 -0.66 8.31
N MET A 550 -36.28 -1.22 8.18
CA MET A 550 -36.51 -2.45 7.40
C MET A 550 -36.40 -2.20 5.89
N VAL A 551 -36.83 -1.04 5.40
CA VAL A 551 -36.59 -0.58 4.02
C VAL A 551 -35.09 -0.47 3.76
N CYS A 552 -34.31 0.12 4.68
CA CYS A 552 -32.85 0.20 4.55
C CYS A 552 -32.21 -1.20 4.46
N ALA A 553 -32.65 -2.15 5.27
CA ALA A 553 -32.12 -3.52 5.25
C ALA A 553 -32.42 -4.25 3.93
N ALA A 554 -33.62 -4.05 3.38
CA ALA A 554 -34.01 -4.60 2.08
C ALA A 554 -33.19 -3.97 0.93
N LEU A 555 -33.03 -2.64 0.92
CA LEU A 555 -32.18 -1.93 -0.05
C LEU A 555 -30.71 -2.32 0.06
N ALA A 556 -30.19 -2.56 1.27
CA ALA A 556 -28.83 -3.06 1.49
C ALA A 556 -28.60 -4.43 0.84
N THR A 557 -29.63 -5.28 0.84
CA THR A 557 -29.58 -6.57 0.16
C THR A 557 -29.54 -6.40 -1.35
N VAL A 558 -30.34 -5.48 -1.91
CA VAL A 558 -30.32 -5.15 -3.35
C VAL A 558 -28.99 -4.56 -3.78
N ILE A 559 -28.44 -3.61 -3.02
CA ILE A 559 -27.11 -3.03 -3.29
C ILE A 559 -26.02 -4.11 -3.18
N GLY A 560 -26.14 -5.01 -2.20
CA GLY A 560 -25.30 -6.21 -2.09
C GLY A 560 -25.35 -7.08 -3.35
N LEU A 561 -26.55 -7.39 -3.85
CA LEU A 561 -26.74 -8.17 -5.08
C LEU A 561 -26.20 -7.43 -6.32
N ALA A 562 -26.40 -6.13 -6.42
CA ALA A 562 -25.88 -5.31 -7.51
C ALA A 562 -24.34 -5.31 -7.54
N LEU A 563 -23.69 -5.15 -6.40
CA LEU A 563 -22.23 -5.23 -6.30
C LEU A 563 -21.71 -6.66 -6.48
N ALA A 564 -22.48 -7.69 -6.09
CA ALA A 564 -22.15 -9.08 -6.38
C ALA A 564 -22.16 -9.32 -7.90
N ALA A 565 -23.22 -8.89 -8.60
CA ALA A 565 -23.32 -8.98 -10.06
C ALA A 565 -22.19 -8.19 -10.76
N HIS A 566 -21.87 -6.99 -10.25
CA HIS A 566 -20.74 -6.20 -10.74
C HIS A 566 -19.40 -6.93 -10.64
N GLN A 567 -19.09 -7.47 -9.45
CA GLN A 567 -17.82 -8.17 -9.19
C GLN A 567 -17.76 -9.55 -9.87
N TRP A 568 -18.91 -10.13 -10.20
CA TRP A 568 -18.97 -11.33 -11.01
C TRP A 568 -18.51 -11.06 -12.44
N LEU A 569 -19.02 -9.98 -13.05
CA LEU A 569 -18.67 -9.55 -14.41
C LEU A 569 -17.23 -9.03 -14.52
N ASP A 570 -16.68 -8.49 -13.44
CA ASP A 570 -15.28 -8.05 -13.34
C ASP A 570 -14.31 -9.21 -13.05
N ALA A 571 -14.51 -10.35 -13.73
CA ALA A 571 -13.71 -11.55 -13.51
C ALA A 571 -12.31 -11.42 -14.10
N PRO A 572 -11.23 -11.60 -13.30
CA PRO A 572 -9.88 -11.69 -13.86
C PRO A 572 -9.74 -12.94 -14.76
N PRO A 573 -9.02 -12.83 -15.88
CA PRO A 573 -8.87 -13.91 -16.84
C PRO A 573 -8.13 -15.10 -16.22
N THR A 574 -8.59 -16.31 -16.52
CA THR A 574 -7.97 -17.58 -16.08
C THR A 574 -6.85 -18.04 -17.01
N ARG A 575 -6.65 -17.36 -18.14
CA ARG A 575 -5.60 -17.63 -19.13
C ARG A 575 -4.71 -16.41 -19.28
N ALA A 576 -3.42 -16.62 -19.57
CA ALA A 576 -2.57 -15.55 -20.07
C ALA A 576 -3.24 -15.02 -21.34
N THR A 577 -3.55 -13.73 -21.34
CA THR A 577 -4.26 -13.11 -22.47
C THR A 577 -3.23 -12.49 -23.39
N ALA A 578 -3.01 -13.14 -24.53
CA ALA A 578 -2.31 -12.55 -25.66
C ALA A 578 -3.05 -11.27 -26.06
N GLN A 579 -2.29 -10.19 -26.23
CA GLN A 579 -2.74 -8.87 -26.63
C GLN A 579 -3.52 -8.08 -25.58
N VAL A 580 -2.79 -7.25 -24.85
CA VAL A 580 -3.36 -6.11 -24.14
C VAL A 580 -2.53 -4.90 -24.48
N GLY A 581 -2.57 -4.51 -25.75
CA GLY A 581 -2.14 -3.16 -26.14
C GLY A 581 -2.81 -2.13 -25.22
N PRO A 582 -2.14 -1.02 -24.87
CA PRO A 582 -2.72 0.02 -24.03
C PRO A 582 -4.14 0.44 -24.49
N LEU A 583 -4.35 0.51 -25.81
CA LEU A 583 -5.64 0.82 -26.43
C LEU A 583 -6.68 -0.31 -26.27
N HIS A 584 -6.26 -1.57 -26.33
CA HIS A 584 -7.13 -2.71 -26.06
C HIS A 584 -7.52 -2.76 -24.58
N SER A 585 -6.58 -2.48 -23.67
CA SER A 585 -6.86 -2.35 -22.24
C SER A 585 -7.90 -1.28 -21.96
N LEU A 586 -7.79 -0.13 -22.62
CA LEU A 586 -8.72 0.98 -22.47
C LEU A 586 -10.12 0.65 -23.00
N THR A 587 -10.21 0.03 -24.18
CA THR A 587 -11.51 -0.35 -24.76
C THR A 587 -12.18 -1.46 -23.96
N GLN A 588 -11.40 -2.40 -23.42
CA GLN A 588 -11.88 -3.46 -22.56
C GLN A 588 -12.38 -2.93 -21.21
N ASP A 589 -11.64 -2.01 -20.58
CA ASP A 589 -12.07 -1.35 -19.35
C ASP A 589 -13.31 -0.47 -19.58
N ARG A 590 -13.41 0.22 -20.73
CA ARG A 590 -14.62 0.97 -21.11
C ARG A 590 -15.83 0.04 -21.19
N ARG A 591 -15.72 -1.09 -21.90
CA ARG A 591 -16.82 -2.06 -22.00
C ARG A 591 -17.18 -2.62 -20.63
N SER A 592 -16.19 -2.98 -19.81
CA SER A 592 -16.40 -3.48 -18.44
C SER A 592 -17.09 -2.48 -17.53
N SER A 593 -16.65 -1.23 -17.58
CA SER A 593 -17.23 -0.14 -16.82
C SER A 593 -18.69 0.09 -17.19
N LEU A 594 -19.00 0.16 -18.49
CA LEU A 594 -20.35 0.40 -18.99
C LEU A 594 -21.30 -0.76 -18.71
N VAL A 595 -20.90 -1.99 -19.02
CA VAL A 595 -21.73 -3.19 -18.76
C VAL A 595 -21.89 -3.41 -17.26
N GLY A 596 -20.82 -3.25 -16.48
CA GLY A 596 -20.87 -3.35 -15.03
C GLY A 596 -21.78 -2.30 -14.41
N ALA A 597 -21.76 -1.06 -14.90
CA ALA A 597 -22.66 0.01 -14.44
C ALA A 597 -24.11 -0.25 -14.86
N LEU A 598 -24.35 -0.68 -16.10
CA LEU A 598 -25.67 -1.01 -16.61
C LEU A 598 -26.30 -2.15 -15.80
N VAL A 599 -25.60 -3.28 -15.64
CA VAL A 599 -26.13 -4.44 -14.90
C VAL A 599 -26.40 -4.08 -13.44
N SER A 600 -25.48 -3.37 -12.80
CA SER A 600 -25.66 -2.98 -11.40
C SER A 600 -26.82 -2.00 -11.24
N GLY A 601 -26.94 -1.03 -12.15
CA GLY A 601 -28.06 -0.09 -12.19
C GLY A 601 -29.39 -0.80 -12.44
N THR A 602 -29.46 -1.74 -13.39
CA THR A 602 -30.66 -2.54 -13.65
C THR A 602 -31.05 -3.39 -12.45
N VAL A 603 -30.10 -4.00 -11.72
CA VAL A 603 -30.41 -4.75 -10.50
C VAL A 603 -31.00 -3.83 -9.44
N VAL A 604 -30.42 -2.64 -9.22
CA VAL A 604 -30.97 -1.65 -8.30
C VAL A 604 -32.35 -1.17 -8.74
N GLY A 605 -32.55 -0.91 -10.03
CA GLY A 605 -33.84 -0.43 -10.53
C GLY A 605 -34.94 -1.49 -10.48
N ALA A 606 -34.65 -2.72 -10.89
CA ALA A 606 -35.64 -3.80 -10.95
C ALA A 606 -35.99 -4.37 -9.57
N ALA A 607 -34.99 -4.53 -8.69
CA ALA A 607 -35.20 -5.10 -7.36
C ALA A 607 -35.41 -4.04 -6.26
N GLY A 608 -35.04 -2.79 -6.50
CA GLY A 608 -35.15 -1.70 -5.52
C GLY A 608 -36.59 -1.41 -5.11
N LEU A 609 -37.52 -1.36 -6.07
CA LEU A 609 -38.94 -1.17 -5.78
C LEU A 609 -39.53 -2.33 -4.97
N ILE A 610 -39.19 -3.56 -5.33
CA ILE A 610 -39.62 -4.77 -4.61
C ILE A 610 -39.05 -4.76 -3.19
N ALA A 611 -37.79 -4.37 -3.03
CA ALA A 611 -37.16 -4.25 -1.71
C ALA A 611 -37.78 -3.14 -0.86
N TRP A 612 -38.13 -2.00 -1.47
CA TRP A 612 -38.83 -0.92 -0.78
C TRP A 612 -40.18 -1.38 -0.23
N THR A 613 -41.03 -1.97 -1.08
CA THR A 613 -42.37 -2.43 -0.67
C THR A 613 -42.30 -3.58 0.33
N THR A 614 -41.39 -4.53 0.14
CA THR A 614 -41.20 -5.64 1.08
C THR A 614 -40.66 -5.15 2.43
N GLY A 615 -39.72 -4.21 2.42
CA GLY A 615 -39.14 -3.62 3.62
C GLY A 615 -40.17 -2.84 4.43
N ASP A 616 -40.98 -2.02 3.76
CA ASP A 616 -42.07 -1.25 4.38
C ASP A 616 -43.10 -2.18 5.06
N PHE A 617 -43.58 -3.18 4.33
CA PHE A 617 -44.51 -4.18 4.86
C PHE A 617 -43.91 -4.93 6.07
N THR A 618 -42.66 -5.36 5.95
CA THR A 618 -41.97 -6.11 7.02
C THR A 618 -41.77 -5.23 8.25
N GLY A 619 -41.45 -3.95 8.08
CA GLY A 619 -41.32 -2.99 9.18
C GLY A 619 -42.63 -2.77 9.93
N ARG A 620 -43.75 -2.60 9.22
CA ARG A 620 -45.10 -2.53 9.82
C ARG A 620 -45.44 -3.79 10.59
N LEU A 621 -45.19 -4.96 10.00
CA LEU A 621 -45.43 -6.25 10.63
C LEU A 621 -44.62 -6.41 11.91
N VAL A 622 -43.30 -6.17 11.86
CA VAL A 622 -42.39 -6.30 13.00
C VAL A 622 -42.74 -5.30 14.09
N PHE A 623 -43.01 -4.04 13.74
CA PHE A 623 -43.42 -3.04 14.70
C PHE A 623 -44.70 -3.46 15.43
N ARG A 624 -45.75 -3.87 14.72
CA ARG A 624 -47.01 -4.31 15.32
C ARG A 624 -46.88 -5.57 16.17
N ILE A 625 -45.98 -6.49 15.82
CA ILE A 625 -45.65 -7.65 16.65
C ILE A 625 -44.96 -7.20 17.96
N LEU A 626 -44.04 -6.23 17.87
CA LEU A 626 -43.27 -5.74 19.01
C LEU A 626 -44.06 -4.79 19.93
N THR A 627 -44.98 -3.99 19.38
CA THR A 627 -45.74 -2.98 20.12
C THR A 627 -47.16 -3.42 20.49
N GLY A 628 -47.62 -4.57 19.98
CA GLY A 628 -48.95 -5.12 20.21
C GLY A 628 -49.11 -6.03 21.43
N TRP A 629 -48.83 -5.54 22.65
CA TRP A 629 -49.43 -6.08 23.87
C TRP A 629 -49.90 -4.98 24.84
N ALA A 630 -50.81 -4.11 24.38
CA ALA A 630 -51.74 -3.37 25.25
C ALA A 630 -52.87 -2.70 24.42
N GLY A 631 -54.08 -3.27 24.43
CA GLY A 631 -55.30 -2.49 24.24
C GLY A 631 -56.13 -2.65 22.96
N TRP A 632 -56.46 -3.88 22.50
CA TRP A 632 -57.75 -4.16 21.82
C TRP A 632 -58.01 -5.68 21.69
N PRO A 633 -59.26 -6.17 21.87
CA PRO A 633 -59.59 -7.58 21.73
C PRO A 633 -59.92 -7.91 20.27
N GLY A 634 -58.94 -8.41 19.53
CA GLY A 634 -59.15 -8.93 18.18
C GLY A 634 -57.91 -9.66 17.73
N THR A 635 -58.04 -10.94 17.43
CA THR A 635 -56.99 -11.78 16.83
C THR A 635 -56.33 -11.04 15.67
N VAL A 636 -55.00 -10.96 15.64
CA VAL A 636 -54.27 -10.48 14.46
C VAL A 636 -54.59 -11.44 13.32
N ASP A 637 -55.55 -11.09 12.49
CA ASP A 637 -55.85 -11.84 11.29
C ASP A 637 -54.70 -11.59 10.32
N LEU A 638 -53.68 -12.45 10.39
CA LEU A 638 -52.54 -12.46 9.48
C LEU A 638 -53.00 -12.45 8.01
N ARG A 639 -54.20 -12.96 7.72
CA ARG A 639 -54.80 -12.89 6.38
C ARG A 639 -55.30 -11.50 6.05
N ALA A 640 -55.85 -10.74 7.01
CA ALA A 640 -56.23 -9.35 6.81
C ALA A 640 -55.01 -8.44 6.66
N LEU A 641 -53.96 -8.62 7.48
CA LEU A 641 -52.72 -7.84 7.33
C LEU A 641 -51.98 -8.17 6.02
N ALA A 642 -51.93 -9.45 5.63
CA ALA A 642 -51.39 -9.84 4.34
C ALA A 642 -52.24 -9.34 3.18
N ARG A 643 -53.57 -9.28 3.33
CA ARG A 643 -54.49 -8.74 2.32
C ARG A 643 -54.39 -7.23 2.22
N ASP A 644 -54.27 -6.49 3.32
CA ASP A 644 -54.02 -5.05 3.33
C ASP A 644 -52.63 -4.72 2.78
N GLY A 645 -51.61 -5.50 3.14
CA GLY A 645 -50.26 -5.35 2.56
C GLY A 645 -50.23 -5.66 1.07
N LEU A 646 -50.93 -6.71 0.64
CA LEU A 646 -51.09 -7.08 -0.77
C LEU A 646 -51.94 -6.06 -1.52
N ASN A 647 -52.98 -5.50 -0.92
CA ASN A 647 -53.81 -4.46 -1.52
C ASN A 647 -53.03 -3.15 -1.64
N VAL A 648 -52.28 -2.72 -0.61
CA VAL A 648 -51.36 -1.58 -0.72
C VAL A 648 -50.28 -1.85 -1.77
N MET A 649 -49.79 -3.08 -1.89
CA MET A 649 -48.87 -3.48 -2.95
C MET A 649 -49.55 -3.37 -4.32
N LEU A 650 -50.74 -3.95 -4.50
CA LEU A 650 -51.50 -3.98 -5.76
C LEU A 650 -52.06 -2.61 -6.17
N ASP A 651 -52.46 -1.77 -5.23
CA ASP A 651 -52.87 -0.37 -5.43
C ASP A 651 -51.68 0.48 -5.86
N ASN A 652 -50.50 0.25 -5.25
CA ASN A 652 -49.25 0.78 -5.76
C ASN A 652 -48.88 0.22 -7.15
N PHE A 653 -49.46 -0.90 -7.61
CA PHE A 653 -49.21 -1.51 -8.92
C PHE A 653 -50.38 -1.35 -9.92
N GLY A 654 -51.37 -0.49 -9.64
CA GLY A 654 -52.57 -0.29 -10.46
C GLY A 654 -52.31 0.05 -11.94
N TYR A 655 -53.28 -0.28 -12.80
CA TYR A 655 -53.17 -0.36 -14.27
C TYR A 655 -52.68 0.91 -15.01
N ASP A 656 -52.77 2.11 -14.43
CA ASP A 656 -52.31 3.38 -15.03
C ASP A 656 -50.92 3.86 -14.51
N TYR A 657 -50.37 3.25 -13.46
CA TYR A 657 -49.17 3.75 -12.75
C TYR A 657 -47.88 2.97 -13.07
N GLY A 658 -47.95 1.86 -13.79
CA GLY A 658 -46.79 1.01 -14.11
C GLY A 658 -45.64 1.71 -14.87
N LEU A 659 -45.98 2.67 -15.77
CA LEU A 659 -44.98 3.47 -16.49
C LEU A 659 -44.26 4.44 -15.55
N ILE A 660 -45.02 5.09 -14.66
CA ILE A 660 -44.52 6.07 -13.67
C ILE A 660 -43.61 5.37 -12.64
N LEU A 661 -43.94 4.14 -12.22
CA LEU A 661 -43.11 3.32 -11.32
C LEU A 661 -41.84 2.77 -11.98
N GLY A 662 -41.91 2.35 -13.24
CA GLY A 662 -40.72 1.94 -14.01
C GLY A 662 -39.74 3.11 -14.18
N LEU A 663 -40.27 4.32 -14.40
CA LEU A 663 -39.48 5.54 -14.46
C LEU A 663 -38.94 5.98 -13.06
N ALA A 664 -39.64 5.69 -11.96
CA ALA A 664 -39.22 6.02 -10.58
C ALA A 664 -37.91 5.36 -10.17
N MET A 665 -37.68 4.16 -10.67
CA MET A 665 -36.49 3.39 -10.36
C MET A 665 -35.31 3.67 -11.31
N LEU A 666 -35.52 4.43 -12.39
CA LEU A 666 -34.43 4.85 -13.30
C LEU A 666 -33.47 5.81 -12.61
N LEU A 667 -33.96 6.71 -11.76
CA LEU A 667 -33.12 7.74 -11.15
C LEU A 667 -32.16 7.15 -10.09
N PRO A 668 -32.60 6.27 -9.16
CA PRO A 668 -31.69 5.49 -8.30
C PRO A 668 -30.78 4.53 -9.07
N ALA A 669 -31.29 3.87 -10.12
CA ALA A 669 -30.49 2.97 -10.96
C ALA A 669 -29.36 3.70 -11.69
N THR A 670 -29.65 4.87 -12.26
CA THR A 670 -28.67 5.71 -12.96
C THR A 670 -27.65 6.30 -11.99
N ALA A 671 -28.11 6.79 -10.82
CA ALA A 671 -27.21 7.24 -9.76
C ALA A 671 -26.26 6.11 -9.31
N PHE A 672 -26.77 4.91 -9.05
CA PHE A 672 -25.93 3.78 -8.67
C PHE A 672 -24.96 3.37 -9.78
N GLY A 673 -25.41 3.36 -11.05
CA GLY A 673 -24.56 3.12 -12.21
C GLY A 673 -23.43 4.15 -12.33
N LEU A 674 -23.72 5.44 -12.09
CA LEU A 674 -22.71 6.51 -12.07
C LEU A 674 -21.69 6.32 -10.95
N LEU A 675 -22.11 5.93 -9.75
CA LEU A 675 -21.21 5.61 -8.64
C LEU A 675 -20.27 4.45 -8.99
N VAL A 676 -20.81 3.41 -9.64
CA VAL A 676 -20.00 2.28 -10.14
C VAL A 676 -18.98 2.77 -11.18
N LEU A 677 -19.37 3.64 -12.12
CA LEU A 677 -18.44 4.24 -13.08
C LEU A 677 -17.33 5.06 -12.40
N LEU A 678 -17.64 5.79 -11.34
CA LEU A 678 -16.65 6.55 -10.58
C LEU A 678 -15.59 5.67 -9.90
N THR A 679 -15.86 4.37 -9.69
CA THR A 679 -14.85 3.42 -9.20
C THR A 679 -13.87 2.93 -10.27
N ARG A 680 -14.12 3.22 -11.55
CA ARG A 680 -13.39 2.67 -12.69
C ARG A 680 -12.32 3.62 -13.21
N ALA A 681 -11.29 3.05 -13.85
CA ALA A 681 -10.16 3.80 -14.40
C ALA A 681 -10.56 4.61 -15.65
N TRP A 682 -11.34 4.03 -16.55
CA TRP A 682 -11.72 4.66 -17.82
C TRP A 682 -12.39 6.04 -17.65
N PRO A 683 -13.44 6.22 -16.83
CA PRO A 683 -14.09 7.53 -16.68
C PRO A 683 -13.15 8.60 -16.14
N ARG A 684 -12.33 8.26 -15.14
CA ARG A 684 -11.36 9.20 -14.53
C ARG A 684 -10.27 9.61 -15.51
N PHE A 685 -9.78 8.66 -16.30
CA PHE A 685 -8.84 8.94 -17.37
C PHE A 685 -9.45 9.84 -18.45
N VAL A 686 -10.71 9.61 -18.84
CA VAL A 686 -11.41 10.47 -19.81
C VAL A 686 -11.49 11.91 -19.31
N VAL A 687 -11.87 12.13 -18.05
CA VAL A 687 -11.92 13.47 -17.44
C VAL A 687 -10.54 14.12 -17.47
N THR A 688 -9.51 13.41 -17.01
CA THR A 688 -8.11 13.91 -16.98
C THR A 688 -7.63 14.30 -18.37
N ARG A 689 -7.88 13.42 -19.36
CA ARG A 689 -7.52 13.65 -20.75
C ARG A 689 -8.23 14.85 -21.34
N LEU A 690 -9.53 15.02 -21.07
CA LEU A 690 -10.31 16.17 -21.57
C LEU A 690 -9.78 17.48 -20.98
N LEU A 691 -9.53 17.54 -19.67
CA LEU A 691 -8.98 18.72 -19.00
C LEU A 691 -7.61 19.11 -19.57
N LEU A 692 -6.71 18.14 -19.75
CA LEU A 692 -5.37 18.38 -20.31
C LEU A 692 -5.41 18.73 -21.81
N ALA A 693 -6.38 18.19 -22.56
CA ALA A 693 -6.59 18.53 -23.96
C ALA A 693 -7.12 19.97 -24.13
N VAL A 694 -8.05 20.39 -23.27
CA VAL A 694 -8.54 21.78 -23.22
C VAL A 694 -7.42 22.75 -22.86
N GLN A 695 -6.51 22.35 -21.97
CA GLN A 695 -5.32 23.14 -21.63
C GLN A 695 -4.21 23.10 -22.70
N GLY A 696 -4.41 22.37 -23.81
CA GLY A 696 -3.41 22.23 -24.88
C GLY A 696 -2.16 21.42 -24.49
N ARG A 697 -2.14 20.78 -23.32
CA ARG A 697 -1.01 19.99 -22.80
C ARG A 697 -0.94 18.58 -23.40
N LEU A 698 -2.07 18.04 -23.84
CA LEU A 698 -2.17 16.73 -24.49
C LEU A 698 -3.09 16.78 -25.73
N PRO A 699 -2.98 15.82 -26.67
CA PRO A 699 -3.91 15.72 -27.77
C PRO A 699 -5.26 15.11 -27.36
N TRP A 700 -6.33 15.54 -28.03
CA TRP A 700 -7.68 14.96 -27.91
C TRP A 700 -7.69 13.44 -28.14
N ARG A 701 -6.89 12.97 -29.10
CA ARG A 701 -6.72 11.55 -29.46
C ARG A 701 -5.43 10.95 -28.89
N LEU A 702 -5.16 11.15 -27.59
CA LEU A 702 -3.95 10.67 -26.90
C LEU A 702 -3.51 9.24 -27.25
N MET A 703 -4.40 8.26 -27.15
CA MET A 703 -3.98 6.87 -27.41
C MET A 703 -3.63 6.61 -28.87
N ALA A 704 -4.23 7.36 -29.82
CA ALA A 704 -3.86 7.27 -31.22
C ALA A 704 -2.49 7.93 -31.45
N PHE A 705 -2.22 9.04 -30.78
CA PHE A 705 -0.91 9.70 -30.80
C PHE A 705 0.19 8.81 -30.22
N LEU A 706 -0.05 8.14 -29.08
CA LEU A 706 0.90 7.22 -28.47
C LEU A 706 1.15 5.96 -29.33
N ALA A 707 0.12 5.48 -30.02
CA ALA A 707 0.26 4.38 -30.97
C ALA A 707 1.11 4.79 -32.19
N ASP A 708 0.86 5.98 -32.75
CA ASP A 708 1.66 6.54 -33.84
C ASP A 708 3.12 6.82 -33.40
N ALA A 709 3.33 7.36 -32.20
CA ALA A 709 4.67 7.54 -31.64
C ALA A 709 5.40 6.20 -31.39
N ARG A 710 4.66 5.09 -31.17
CA ARG A 710 5.23 3.74 -31.15
C ARG A 710 5.60 3.26 -32.55
N GLU A 711 4.73 3.44 -33.53
CA GLU A 711 4.98 3.09 -34.95
C GLU A 711 6.20 3.85 -35.50
N ARG A 712 6.39 5.10 -35.06
CA ARG A 712 7.56 5.96 -35.38
C ARG A 712 8.78 5.70 -34.50
N GLU A 713 8.83 4.59 -33.78
CA GLU A 713 9.96 4.14 -32.96
C GLU A 713 10.35 5.05 -31.77
N LEU A 714 9.58 6.10 -31.42
CA LEU A 714 9.88 6.98 -30.27
C LEU A 714 9.48 6.35 -28.92
N LEU A 715 8.37 5.62 -28.92
CA LEU A 715 7.85 4.87 -27.77
C LEU A 715 7.95 3.36 -28.02
N ARG A 716 8.08 2.59 -26.94
CA ARG A 716 7.92 1.13 -26.94
C ARG A 716 6.73 0.72 -26.10
N GLN A 717 6.16 -0.44 -26.40
CA GLN A 717 5.06 -1.00 -25.62
C GLN A 717 5.59 -2.07 -24.66
N SER A 718 5.26 -1.94 -23.37
CA SER A 718 5.52 -2.97 -22.36
C SER A 718 4.18 -3.40 -21.76
N GLY A 719 3.63 -4.52 -22.24
CA GLY A 719 2.29 -4.96 -21.86
C GLY A 719 1.21 -3.93 -22.20
N SER A 720 0.51 -3.42 -21.18
CA SER A 720 -0.59 -2.43 -21.30
C SER A 720 -0.13 -0.98 -21.15
N VAL A 721 1.18 -0.74 -21.21
CA VAL A 721 1.83 0.54 -20.88
C VAL A 721 2.76 0.96 -22.02
N TYR A 722 2.94 2.27 -22.22
CA TYR A 722 3.97 2.82 -23.10
C TYR A 722 5.20 3.27 -22.30
N GLN A 723 6.38 3.16 -22.88
CA GLN A 723 7.63 3.67 -22.32
C GLN A 723 8.38 4.43 -23.42
N PHE A 724 9.19 5.44 -23.05
CA PHE A 724 10.11 6.04 -24.01
C PHE A 724 11.15 4.99 -24.44
N ARG A 725 11.38 4.88 -25.74
CA ARG A 725 12.36 3.91 -26.25
C ARG A 725 13.79 4.36 -25.95
N HIS A 726 14.03 5.67 -26.07
CA HIS A 726 15.30 6.31 -25.79
C HIS A 726 15.22 7.06 -24.46
N VAL A 727 15.94 6.57 -23.44
CA VAL A 727 16.04 7.26 -22.14
C VAL A 727 16.63 8.67 -22.33
N ARG A 728 17.64 8.80 -23.20
CA ARG A 728 18.22 10.10 -23.54
C ARG A 728 17.19 11.06 -24.12
N LEU A 729 16.33 10.60 -25.05
CA LEU A 729 15.24 11.44 -25.58
C LEU A 729 14.30 11.89 -24.46
N GLN A 730 13.93 10.99 -23.53
CA GLN A 730 13.10 11.34 -22.39
C GLN A 730 13.77 12.42 -21.51
N GLU A 731 15.06 12.28 -21.22
CA GLU A 731 15.83 13.24 -20.41
C GLU A 731 16.01 14.59 -21.12
N THR A 732 16.32 14.59 -22.42
CA THR A 732 16.41 15.80 -23.24
C THR A 732 15.07 16.53 -23.33
N LEU A 733 13.96 15.80 -23.45
CA LEU A 733 12.63 16.40 -23.45
C LEU A 733 12.22 16.90 -22.05
N ALA A 734 12.52 16.13 -20.99
CA ALA A 734 12.21 16.52 -19.62
C ALA A 734 12.99 17.77 -19.18
N SER A 735 14.28 17.87 -19.51
CA SER A 735 15.14 19.02 -19.18
C SER A 735 14.70 20.33 -19.85
N ARG A 736 13.97 20.27 -20.97
CA ARG A 736 13.34 21.46 -21.59
C ARG A 736 12.14 22.00 -20.83
N THR A 737 11.58 21.22 -19.90
CA THR A 737 10.38 21.59 -19.13
C THR A 737 10.72 22.50 -17.95
N THR A 738 11.99 22.68 -17.60
CA THR A 738 12.44 23.52 -16.49
C THR A 738 12.89 24.92 -16.94
N PRO A 739 12.02 25.94 -16.95
CA PRO A 739 12.48 27.28 -16.65
C PRO A 739 12.92 27.30 -15.18
N HIS A 740 14.16 27.71 -14.93
CA HIS A 740 14.73 27.93 -13.60
C HIS A 740 13.79 28.76 -12.71
N THR A 741 12.93 28.08 -11.98
CA THR A 741 12.35 28.58 -10.74
C THR A 741 12.78 27.59 -9.67
N VAL A 742 13.95 27.86 -9.10
CA VAL A 742 14.38 27.24 -7.85
C VAL A 742 13.38 27.70 -6.80
N ARG A 743 12.26 26.98 -6.67
CA ARG A 743 11.56 26.93 -5.39
C ARG A 743 12.53 26.25 -4.43
N PRO A 744 12.73 26.79 -3.22
CA PRO A 744 13.58 26.14 -2.23
C PRO A 744 13.15 24.68 -2.10
N ARG A 745 14.11 23.77 -2.29
CA ARG A 745 13.97 22.35 -1.94
C ARG A 745 13.57 22.30 -0.48
N THR A 746 12.29 22.11 -0.20
CA THR A 746 11.90 21.35 0.98
C THR A 746 12.15 19.91 0.61
N ASP A 747 13.17 19.30 1.22
CA ASP A 747 13.36 17.86 1.16
C ASP A 747 12.10 17.19 1.70
N ARG A 748 11.20 16.84 0.78
CA ARG A 748 10.04 16.02 1.10
C ARG A 748 10.58 14.60 1.30
N PRO A 749 10.51 14.03 2.53
CA PRO A 749 10.90 12.65 2.73
C PRO A 749 10.07 11.74 1.82
N ALA A 750 10.74 10.80 1.16
CA ALA A 750 10.18 9.87 0.19
C ALA A 750 9.24 8.80 0.79
N ASN A 751 8.71 9.04 1.98
CA ASN A 751 7.61 8.30 2.58
C ASN A 751 6.43 9.25 2.70
N GLN A 752 5.59 9.32 1.67
CA GLN A 752 4.20 9.69 1.95
C GLN A 752 3.57 8.50 2.68
N PRO A 753 3.22 8.62 3.97
CA PRO A 753 2.28 7.68 4.55
C PRO A 753 0.95 7.85 3.81
N VAL A 754 0.13 6.81 3.83
CA VAL A 754 -1.21 6.73 3.21
C VAL A 754 -2.23 7.64 3.92
N VAL A 755 -1.79 8.81 4.39
CA VAL A 755 -2.53 9.84 5.13
C VAL A 755 -3.21 10.77 4.13
N SER A 756 -4.22 10.23 3.48
CA SER A 756 -5.33 11.04 2.94
C SER A 756 -6.63 10.26 2.83
N ARG A 757 -6.69 9.03 3.38
CA ARG A 757 -7.87 8.16 3.29
C ARG A 757 -8.76 8.17 4.52
N ARG A 758 -8.26 8.57 5.70
CA ARG A 758 -9.05 8.50 6.95
C ARG A 758 -9.77 9.80 7.30
N LEU A 759 -9.23 10.95 6.90
CA LEU A 759 -9.82 12.27 7.20
C LEU A 759 -11.11 12.57 6.42
N VAL A 760 -11.33 11.94 5.26
CA VAL A 760 -12.54 12.16 4.44
C VAL A 760 -13.62 11.11 4.67
N LEU A 761 -13.29 9.95 5.25
CA LEU A 761 -14.29 8.96 5.69
C LEU A 761 -15.04 9.43 6.96
N GLY A 762 -14.46 10.34 7.75
CA GLY A 762 -15.18 11.07 8.80
C GLY A 762 -16.09 12.19 8.27
N ALA A 763 -15.79 12.72 7.08
CA ALA A 763 -16.57 13.79 6.45
C ALA A 763 -17.83 13.29 5.71
N GLY A 764 -18.00 11.98 5.53
CA GLY A 764 -19.16 11.38 4.86
C GLY A 764 -20.38 11.15 5.77
N ALA A 765 -20.20 11.19 7.09
CA ALA A 765 -21.26 10.97 8.08
C ALA A 765 -21.60 12.23 8.90
N ALA A 766 -20.96 13.37 8.60
CA ALA A 766 -21.06 14.62 9.35
C ALA A 766 -21.84 15.71 8.59
N SER A 767 -22.77 15.34 7.71
CA SER A 767 -23.43 16.29 6.81
C SER A 767 -24.74 16.89 7.33
N SER A 768 -25.09 16.78 8.62
CA SER A 768 -26.38 17.34 9.08
C SER A 768 -26.44 18.04 10.44
N ALA A 769 -25.39 18.07 11.29
CA ALA A 769 -25.54 18.76 12.58
C ALA A 769 -24.27 19.31 13.28
N ALA A 770 -23.09 19.35 12.64
CA ALA A 770 -21.85 19.74 13.33
C ALA A 770 -21.05 20.86 12.64
N LEU A 771 -21.74 21.78 11.94
CA LEU A 771 -21.16 23.08 11.61
C LEU A 771 -21.28 23.97 12.85
N ILE A 772 -20.25 23.99 13.72
CA ILE A 772 -19.76 25.16 14.49
C ILE A 772 -18.64 24.79 15.49
N THR A 773 -18.37 23.53 15.83
CA THR A 773 -17.34 23.20 16.85
C THR A 773 -16.22 22.23 16.44
N ALA A 774 -16.08 21.88 15.16
CA ALA A 774 -14.99 21.01 14.69
C ALA A 774 -13.97 21.76 13.80
N PHE A 775 -13.44 22.87 14.32
CA PHE A 775 -12.14 23.37 13.88
C PHE A 775 -11.07 22.78 14.80
N ALA A 776 -10.04 22.15 14.20
CA ALA A 776 -8.86 21.52 14.82
C ALA A 776 -8.98 20.06 15.26
N LEU A 777 -8.85 19.12 14.32
CA LEU A 777 -8.19 17.84 14.63
C LEU A 777 -6.68 18.05 14.42
N PRO A 778 -5.82 17.74 15.41
CA PRO A 778 -4.37 17.88 15.29
C PRO A 778 -3.79 16.99 14.18
N GLU A 779 -2.72 17.46 13.54
CA GLU A 779 -1.85 16.60 12.73
C GLU A 779 -1.26 15.49 13.62
N ASP A 780 -1.13 14.28 13.06
CA ASP A 780 -0.56 13.11 13.76
C ASP A 780 0.88 12.92 13.27
N ASP A 781 1.83 13.24 14.14
CA ASP A 781 3.28 13.21 13.88
C ASP A 781 3.89 11.83 14.17
N SER A 782 3.09 10.82 14.56
CA SER A 782 3.61 9.50 14.91
C SER A 782 3.95 8.63 13.69
N LEU A 783 5.04 7.86 13.78
CA LEU A 783 5.49 6.93 12.74
C LEU A 783 4.54 5.74 12.59
N VAL A 784 4.10 5.17 13.71
CA VAL A 784 3.27 3.96 13.77
C VAL A 784 2.32 4.04 14.97
N VAL A 785 1.06 3.67 14.74
CA VAL A 785 0.05 3.53 15.80
C VAL A 785 -0.27 2.04 16.01
N PHE A 786 -0.02 1.53 17.21
CA PHE A 786 -0.35 0.17 17.59
C PHE A 786 -1.73 0.13 18.23
N THR A 787 -2.63 -0.66 17.64
CA THR A 787 -4.00 -0.83 18.14
C THR A 787 -4.21 -2.27 18.59
N GLY A 788 -4.84 -2.46 19.74
CA GLY A 788 -5.24 -3.80 20.17
C GLY A 788 -5.53 -3.96 21.65
N HIS A 789 -5.05 -3.07 22.52
CA HIS A 789 -5.41 -3.09 23.94
C HIS A 789 -6.91 -2.87 24.13
N LYS A 790 -7.47 -3.48 25.18
CA LYS A 790 -8.92 -3.43 25.46
C LYS A 790 -9.30 -2.32 26.42
N GLY A 791 -8.35 -1.80 27.17
CA GLY A 791 -8.50 -0.57 27.95
C GLY A 791 -7.25 0.28 27.85
N GLU A 792 -7.10 1.21 28.79
CA GLU A 792 -6.05 2.23 28.80
C GLU A 792 -4.67 1.57 28.93
N VAL A 793 -3.73 2.03 28.09
CA VAL A 793 -2.38 1.47 28.08
C VAL A 793 -1.54 2.24 29.06
N GLY A 794 -1.10 1.57 30.12
CA GLY A 794 -0.29 2.16 31.18
C GLY A 794 1.20 2.01 30.86
N PRO A 795 1.92 1.08 31.49
CA PRO A 795 3.37 0.99 31.37
C PRO A 795 3.84 0.42 30.02
N VAL A 796 4.91 0.99 29.46
CA VAL A 796 5.56 0.57 28.21
C VAL A 796 7.08 0.45 28.38
N ALA A 797 7.71 -0.52 27.73
CA ALA A 797 9.16 -0.68 27.72
C ALA A 797 9.68 -1.28 26.40
N TRP A 798 10.97 -1.08 26.12
CA TRP A 798 11.66 -1.70 24.99
C TRP A 798 12.29 -3.04 25.38
N LEU A 799 12.31 -3.98 24.42
CA LEU A 799 12.87 -5.32 24.58
C LEU A 799 13.92 -5.61 23.50
N ASN A 800 14.85 -6.53 23.80
CA ASN A 800 15.83 -7.10 22.87
C ASN A 800 16.65 -6.03 22.13
N GLY A 801 17.26 -5.09 22.85
CA GLY A 801 18.06 -4.01 22.25
C GLY A 801 17.23 -3.08 21.35
N GLY A 802 15.97 -2.81 21.72
CA GLY A 802 15.09 -1.90 20.96
C GLY A 802 14.37 -2.53 19.77
N ARG A 803 14.40 -3.86 19.58
CA ARG A 803 13.75 -4.52 18.43
C ARG A 803 12.26 -4.79 18.65
N ARG A 804 11.79 -4.82 19.91
CA ARG A 804 10.40 -5.09 20.27
C ARG A 804 9.93 -4.16 21.37
N ILE A 805 8.62 -3.98 21.49
CA ILE A 805 7.98 -3.14 22.51
C ILE A 805 7.11 -4.05 23.38
N VAL A 806 7.11 -3.85 24.69
CA VAL A 806 6.17 -4.48 25.62
C VAL A 806 5.28 -3.43 26.25
N SER A 807 4.00 -3.75 26.45
CA SER A 807 3.03 -2.86 27.08
C SER A 807 2.03 -3.61 27.95
N GLY A 808 1.55 -2.93 28.99
CA GLY A 808 0.49 -3.39 29.89
C GLY A 808 -0.77 -2.53 29.76
N ASP A 809 -1.95 -3.12 29.97
CA ASP A 809 -3.20 -2.36 30.12
C ASP A 809 -3.88 -2.55 31.48
N ASP A 810 -4.81 -1.65 31.76
CA ASP A 810 -5.69 -1.65 32.92
C ASP A 810 -6.68 -2.84 32.96
N LYS A 811 -6.65 -3.74 31.97
CA LYS A 811 -7.43 -4.99 31.95
C LYS A 811 -6.54 -6.22 32.19
N GLY A 812 -5.29 -6.01 32.60
CA GLY A 812 -4.35 -7.09 32.95
C GLY A 812 -3.63 -7.70 31.75
N TRP A 813 -3.70 -7.10 30.55
CA TRP A 813 -3.03 -7.65 29.37
C TRP A 813 -1.61 -7.11 29.23
N VAL A 814 -0.65 -8.03 29.17
CA VAL A 814 0.71 -7.76 28.72
C VAL A 814 0.87 -8.20 27.27
N ARG A 815 1.36 -7.32 26.41
CA ARG A 815 1.55 -7.58 24.97
C ARG A 815 2.94 -7.23 24.51
N ILE A 816 3.43 -8.00 23.54
CA ILE A 816 4.68 -7.71 22.83
C ILE A 816 4.37 -7.37 21.38
N TRP A 817 4.91 -6.25 20.93
CA TRP A 817 4.76 -5.70 19.60
C TRP A 817 6.08 -5.81 18.84
N ASN A 818 5.98 -6.21 17.57
CA ASN A 818 7.07 -6.02 16.63
C ASN A 818 6.98 -4.63 16.00
N ARG A 819 8.10 -4.12 15.47
CA ARG A 819 8.18 -2.78 14.85
C ARG A 819 7.16 -2.54 13.71
N ASP A 820 6.68 -3.60 13.05
CA ASP A 820 5.73 -3.52 11.92
C ASP A 820 4.24 -3.39 12.32
N GLY A 821 3.94 -3.22 13.61
CA GLY A 821 2.55 -3.07 14.09
C GLY A 821 1.85 -4.39 14.45
N PHE A 822 2.48 -5.55 14.23
CA PHE A 822 1.93 -6.85 14.58
C PHE A 822 2.20 -7.20 16.06
N SER A 823 1.13 -7.51 16.80
CA SER A 823 1.23 -8.12 18.13
C SER A 823 1.56 -9.61 18.01
N LEU A 824 2.56 -10.09 18.74
CA LEU A 824 2.78 -11.52 18.92
C LEU A 824 1.67 -12.11 19.84
N PRO A 825 1.35 -13.42 19.75
CA PRO A 825 0.37 -14.03 20.63
C PRO A 825 0.72 -13.76 22.09
N ALA A 826 -0.27 -13.22 22.83
CA ALA A 826 -0.11 -12.68 24.17
C ALA A 826 0.71 -13.62 25.07
N LEU A 827 1.77 -13.09 25.70
CA LEU A 827 2.36 -13.71 26.87
C LEU A 827 1.36 -13.52 28.00
N GLY A 828 0.29 -14.31 28.01
CA GLY A 828 -0.69 -14.25 29.08
C GLY A 828 0.02 -14.44 30.42
N LEU A 829 -0.22 -13.53 31.36
CA LEU A 829 -0.18 -13.89 32.78
C LEU A 829 -0.98 -15.20 32.95
N PRO A 830 -0.58 -16.12 33.84
CA PRO A 830 -1.18 -17.45 33.89
C PRO A 830 -2.70 -17.38 34.10
N ARG A 831 -3.44 -17.83 33.08
CA ARG A 831 -4.91 -18.03 33.01
C ARG A 831 -5.79 -16.79 33.24
N LYS A 832 -6.52 -16.43 32.18
CA LYS A 832 -7.71 -15.57 32.17
C LYS A 832 -8.72 -16.01 33.25
N ARG A 833 -8.73 -15.33 34.39
CA ARG A 833 -9.84 -15.30 35.35
C ARG A 833 -10.55 -13.94 35.25
N PRO A 834 -11.83 -13.83 35.61
CA PRO A 834 -12.54 -12.55 35.64
C PRO A 834 -11.83 -11.46 36.46
N ASP A 835 -11.02 -11.87 37.44
CA ASP A 835 -10.28 -11.01 38.36
C ASP A 835 -8.77 -10.93 38.00
N THR A 836 -8.45 -10.70 36.72
CA THR A 836 -7.03 -10.55 36.35
C THR A 836 -6.54 -9.18 36.83
N PRO A 837 -5.48 -9.10 37.64
CA PRO A 837 -5.03 -7.85 38.24
C PRO A 837 -4.51 -6.85 37.17
N ARG A 838 -4.70 -5.54 37.40
CA ARG A 838 -4.27 -4.48 36.49
C ARG A 838 -2.74 -4.44 36.41
N VAL A 839 -2.20 -4.19 35.21
CA VAL A 839 -0.75 -4.02 35.04
C VAL A 839 -0.40 -2.57 35.33
N THR A 840 0.31 -2.33 36.43
CA THR A 840 0.64 -0.98 36.93
C THR A 840 2.05 -0.55 36.54
N ALA A 841 3.01 -1.48 36.51
CA ALA A 841 4.41 -1.18 36.19
C ALA A 841 5.05 -2.28 35.33
N ILE A 842 5.98 -1.91 34.45
CA ILE A 842 6.79 -2.86 33.66
C ILE A 842 8.25 -2.40 33.67
N ALA A 843 9.16 -3.34 33.88
CA ALA A 843 10.60 -3.11 33.75
C ALA A 843 11.27 -4.27 33.01
N TYR A 844 12.30 -3.98 32.23
CA TYR A 844 13.07 -4.98 31.49
C TYR A 844 14.56 -4.88 31.83
N GLY A 845 15.16 -6.00 32.23
CA GLY A 845 16.59 -6.12 32.46
C GLY A 845 17.31 -6.53 31.19
N GLU A 846 17.90 -5.58 30.45
CA GLU A 846 18.47 -5.82 29.12
C GLU A 846 19.59 -6.86 29.07
N ARG A 847 20.50 -6.86 30.05
CA ARG A 847 21.64 -7.80 30.07
C ARG A 847 21.23 -9.24 30.37
N GLU A 848 20.12 -9.42 31.06
CA GLU A 848 19.67 -10.70 31.61
C GLU A 848 18.43 -11.24 30.87
N GLU A 849 17.86 -10.42 29.98
CA GLU A 849 16.63 -10.66 29.24
C GLU A 849 15.47 -11.14 30.11
N VAL A 850 15.23 -10.41 31.21
CA VAL A 850 14.15 -10.68 32.16
C VAL A 850 13.13 -9.55 32.14
N LEU A 851 11.85 -9.93 32.03
CA LEU A 851 10.71 -9.02 32.13
C LEU A 851 10.10 -9.10 33.53
N ALA A 852 9.92 -7.95 34.16
CA ALA A 852 9.19 -7.78 35.42
C ALA A 852 7.89 -7.01 35.17
N VAL A 853 6.78 -7.50 35.73
CA VAL A 853 5.46 -6.89 35.62
C VAL A 853 4.86 -6.73 37.02
N GLY A 854 4.60 -5.49 37.41
CA GLY A 854 3.91 -5.12 38.65
C GLY A 854 2.41 -5.11 38.44
N THR A 855 1.69 -5.41 39.52
CA THR A 855 0.24 -5.52 39.51
C THR A 855 -0.39 -4.82 40.71
N ASP A 856 -1.67 -4.48 40.61
CA ASP A 856 -2.50 -3.94 41.69
C ASP A 856 -2.72 -4.93 42.86
N GLU A 857 -2.58 -6.25 42.63
CA GLU A 857 -2.61 -7.22 43.73
C GLU A 857 -1.35 -7.23 44.63
N GLY A 858 -0.43 -6.28 44.45
CA GLY A 858 0.82 -6.21 45.22
C GLY A 858 1.83 -7.30 44.89
N ALA A 859 1.77 -7.84 43.67
CA ALA A 859 2.69 -8.87 43.19
C ALA A 859 3.55 -8.39 42.01
N VAL A 860 4.78 -8.89 41.97
CA VAL A 860 5.69 -8.72 40.83
C VAL A 860 5.87 -10.06 40.12
N TYR A 861 5.51 -10.12 38.85
CA TYR A 861 5.67 -11.30 38.00
C TYR A 861 6.95 -11.19 37.19
N LEU A 862 7.84 -12.17 37.34
CA LEU A 862 9.07 -12.28 36.57
C LEU A 862 8.97 -13.35 35.48
N ARG A 863 9.56 -13.05 34.33
CA ARG A 863 9.73 -14.01 33.25
C ARG A 863 11.06 -13.81 32.53
N SER A 864 11.87 -14.86 32.51
CA SER A 864 13.01 -14.97 31.60
C SER A 864 12.50 -15.36 30.21
N PHE A 865 13.07 -14.77 29.16
CA PHE A 865 12.74 -15.19 27.78
C PHE A 865 13.26 -16.60 27.45
N TRP A 866 14.24 -17.10 28.21
CA TRP A 866 14.92 -18.39 27.98
C TRP A 866 14.42 -19.53 28.88
N GLU A 867 13.76 -19.23 29.99
CA GLU A 867 13.30 -20.21 30.97
C GLU A 867 11.80 -20.05 31.30
N GLY A 868 11.00 -21.06 30.97
CA GLY A 868 9.81 -21.48 31.72
C GLY A 868 8.65 -20.47 31.98
N PRO A 869 7.64 -20.88 32.78
CA PRO A 869 6.46 -20.07 33.10
C PRO A 869 6.77 -18.91 34.05
N TRP A 870 5.83 -17.96 34.20
CA TRP A 870 5.95 -16.81 35.10
C TRP A 870 6.27 -17.22 36.55
N LYS A 871 7.26 -16.55 37.16
CA LYS A 871 7.62 -16.65 38.57
C LYS A 871 6.98 -15.48 39.33
N LYS A 872 6.04 -15.76 40.24
CA LYS A 872 5.42 -14.74 41.09
C LYS A 872 6.36 -14.43 42.28
N LEU A 873 6.74 -13.18 42.44
CA LEU A 873 7.36 -12.63 43.64
C LEU A 873 6.26 -11.90 44.43
N SER A 874 5.79 -12.52 45.50
CA SER A 874 4.81 -11.88 46.40
C SER A 874 5.53 -11.03 47.43
N THR A 875 4.94 -9.86 47.73
CA THR A 875 5.26 -9.10 48.94
C THR A 875 4.71 -9.85 50.17
N GLN A 876 5.35 -9.73 51.34
CA GLN A 876 4.85 -10.38 52.57
C GLN A 876 3.58 -9.71 53.13
N SER A 877 3.29 -8.48 52.70
CA SER A 877 2.20 -7.65 53.20
C SER A 877 0.88 -7.79 52.45
N GLY A 878 0.88 -8.40 51.24
CA GLY A 878 -0.30 -8.82 50.49
C GLY A 878 -1.44 -7.80 50.39
N GLY A 879 -1.45 -6.99 49.32
CA GLY A 879 -2.66 -6.23 48.93
C GLY A 879 -2.50 -4.75 48.56
N ALA A 880 -1.27 -4.21 48.57
CA ALA A 880 -1.01 -2.83 48.14
C ALA A 880 -0.52 -2.77 46.70
N ASP A 881 -1.04 -1.83 45.89
CA ASP A 881 -0.70 -1.69 44.47
C ASP A 881 0.81 -1.46 44.28
N ILE A 882 1.43 -2.18 43.34
CA ILE A 882 2.82 -1.87 42.94
C ILE A 882 2.81 -0.63 42.05
N LEU A 883 3.42 0.47 42.47
CA LEU A 883 3.40 1.74 41.73
C LEU A 883 4.55 1.86 40.72
N ALA A 884 5.76 1.42 41.07
CA ALA A 884 6.92 1.46 40.18
C ALA A 884 7.83 0.25 40.38
N ILE A 885 8.56 -0.12 39.33
CA ILE A 885 9.56 -1.20 39.33
C ILE A 885 10.78 -0.75 38.56
N ALA A 886 11.98 -1.05 39.07
CA ALA A 886 13.23 -0.78 38.37
C ALA A 886 14.26 -1.90 38.59
N PHE A 887 15.01 -2.25 37.54
CA PHE A 887 16.17 -3.13 37.64
C PHE A 887 17.43 -2.31 37.92
N GLN A 888 18.30 -2.83 38.78
CA GLN A 888 19.62 -2.24 38.98
C GLN A 888 20.49 -2.42 37.72
N PRO A 889 21.07 -1.35 37.15
CA PRO A 889 21.91 -1.45 35.96
C PRO A 889 23.10 -2.39 36.18
N GLY A 890 23.12 -3.52 35.46
CA GLY A 890 24.19 -4.52 35.56
C GLY A 890 24.27 -5.29 36.88
N GLY A 891 23.31 -5.11 37.78
CA GLY A 891 23.24 -5.79 39.08
C GLY A 891 22.20 -6.92 39.12
N GLN A 892 22.14 -7.63 40.25
CA GLN A 892 21.18 -8.73 40.46
C GLN A 892 19.91 -8.28 41.23
N LEU A 893 19.77 -6.98 41.48
CA LEU A 893 18.67 -6.42 42.28
C LEU A 893 17.51 -5.92 41.41
N LEU A 894 16.31 -6.19 41.90
CA LEU A 894 15.04 -5.64 41.44
C LEU A 894 14.41 -4.86 42.59
N ALA A 895 14.04 -3.61 42.34
CA ALA A 895 13.32 -2.78 43.29
C ALA A 895 11.87 -2.58 42.85
N ALA A 896 10.93 -2.58 43.79
CA ALA A 896 9.56 -2.12 43.58
C ALA A 896 9.07 -1.32 44.78
N CYS A 897 8.19 -0.35 44.54
CA CYS A 897 7.48 0.38 45.59
C CYS A 897 6.00 0.05 45.55
N ASP A 898 5.38 -0.03 46.72
CA ASP A 898 3.94 -0.19 46.86
C ASP A 898 3.24 1.12 47.25
N GLU A 899 1.92 1.15 47.14
CA GLU A 899 1.07 2.28 47.52
C GLU A 899 1.18 2.65 49.01
N GLU A 900 1.60 1.73 49.87
CA GLU A 900 1.82 1.97 51.30
C GLU A 900 3.18 2.64 51.59
N GLY A 901 3.99 2.93 50.56
CA GLY A 901 5.30 3.56 50.73
C GLY A 901 6.39 2.60 51.20
N ARG A 902 6.23 1.30 50.97
CA ARG A 902 7.26 0.29 51.28
C ARG A 902 8.12 0.04 50.05
N LEU A 903 9.44 -0.05 50.27
CA LEU A 903 10.39 -0.44 49.25
C LEU A 903 10.74 -1.92 49.39
N HIS A 904 10.47 -2.67 48.33
CA HIS A 904 10.77 -4.09 48.24
C HIS A 904 12.00 -4.30 47.35
N LEU A 905 12.98 -5.07 47.85
CA LEU A 905 14.18 -5.43 47.12
C LEU A 905 14.27 -6.95 46.99
N TRP A 906 14.45 -7.43 45.76
CA TRP A 906 14.66 -8.84 45.48
C TRP A 906 15.98 -9.06 44.75
N HIS A 907 16.71 -10.11 45.12
CA HIS A 907 17.62 -10.76 44.19
C HIS A 907 16.79 -11.55 43.18
N TRP A 908 16.67 -11.06 41.95
CA TRP A 908 15.71 -11.62 40.98
C TRP A 908 16.04 -13.08 40.58
N ARG A 909 17.33 -13.48 40.64
CA ARG A 909 17.78 -14.86 40.41
C ARG A 909 17.37 -15.79 41.55
N ASP A 910 17.86 -15.51 42.76
CA ASP A 910 17.72 -16.40 43.91
C ASP A 910 16.35 -16.27 44.62
N GLY A 911 15.57 -15.24 44.28
CA GLY A 911 14.29 -14.94 44.92
C GLY A 911 14.41 -14.49 46.39
N GLN A 912 15.63 -14.27 46.87
CA GLN A 912 15.85 -13.77 48.23
C GLN A 912 15.25 -12.37 48.37
N TYR A 913 14.32 -12.26 49.31
CA TYR A 913 13.58 -11.05 49.62
C TYR A 913 14.25 -10.29 50.77
N GLY A 914 14.51 -9.01 50.56
CA GLY A 914 14.85 -8.05 51.61
C GLY A 914 13.79 -6.96 51.65
N GLN A 915 13.09 -6.82 52.77
CA GLN A 915 12.21 -5.68 53.01
C GLN A 915 13.02 -4.54 53.61
N TYR A 916 12.94 -3.36 52.98
CA TYR A 916 13.52 -2.15 53.53
C TYR A 916 12.42 -1.27 54.09
N GLU A 917 12.43 -1.07 55.39
CA GLU A 917 11.56 -0.12 56.07
C GLU A 917 12.47 0.92 56.73
N ASN A 918 12.55 2.11 56.12
CA ASN A 918 13.31 3.21 56.69
C ASN A 918 12.54 3.75 57.91
N GLN A 919 13.11 3.59 59.11
CA GLN A 919 12.47 4.03 60.35
C GLN A 919 12.32 5.56 60.45
N GLU A 920 13.01 6.34 59.61
CA GLU A 920 12.90 7.81 59.57
C GLU A 920 11.76 8.34 58.67
N THR A 921 11.15 7.50 57.82
CA THR A 921 10.15 7.94 56.81
C THR A 921 8.78 7.28 57.01
N LYS A 922 8.28 7.25 58.24
CA LYS A 922 7.01 6.59 58.61
C LYS A 922 5.73 7.16 57.96
N PHE A 923 5.83 8.17 57.08
CA PHE A 923 4.69 8.90 56.51
C PHE A 923 4.82 9.25 55.02
N LEU A 924 5.78 8.67 54.28
CA LEU A 924 5.94 8.96 52.85
C LEU A 924 5.47 7.76 52.01
N GLN A 925 4.36 7.91 51.29
CA GLN A 925 4.02 7.03 50.18
C GLN A 925 5.04 7.23 49.05
N HIS A 926 5.48 6.15 48.42
CA HIS A 926 6.54 6.18 47.40
C HIS A 926 5.94 6.01 46.01
N THR A 927 5.97 7.08 45.21
CA THR A 927 5.25 7.18 43.93
C THR A 927 6.11 6.94 42.69
N GLY A 928 7.44 6.91 42.83
CA GLY A 928 8.35 6.66 41.71
C GLY A 928 9.71 6.09 42.12
N LEU A 929 10.31 5.29 41.23
CA LEU A 929 11.63 4.66 41.42
C LEU A 929 12.49 4.78 40.16
N ALA A 930 13.77 5.11 40.34
CA ALA A 930 14.76 5.07 39.27
C ALA A 930 16.15 4.74 39.81
N PHE A 931 16.90 3.88 39.12
CA PHE A 931 18.32 3.67 39.38
C PHE A 931 19.17 4.60 38.52
N ASP A 932 20.25 5.12 39.09
CA ASP A 932 21.31 5.75 38.32
C ASP A 932 22.27 4.69 37.73
N HIS A 933 23.18 5.11 36.84
CA HIS A 933 24.17 4.21 36.24
C HIS A 933 25.22 3.67 37.22
N SER A 934 25.34 4.25 38.42
CA SER A 934 26.24 3.79 39.48
C SER A 934 25.61 2.73 40.39
N GLY A 935 24.30 2.50 40.25
CA GLY A 935 23.51 1.59 41.07
C GLY A 935 22.90 2.24 42.32
N ALA A 936 22.95 3.57 42.44
CA ALA A 936 22.19 4.31 43.45
C ALA A 936 20.71 4.34 43.07
N LEU A 937 19.84 4.20 44.07
CA LEU A 937 18.40 4.22 43.91
C LEU A 937 17.87 5.59 44.32
N ALA A 938 17.07 6.19 43.43
CA ALA A 938 16.24 7.33 43.78
C ALA A 938 14.80 6.89 43.99
N VAL A 939 14.22 7.41 45.06
CA VAL A 939 12.84 7.18 45.45
C VAL A 939 12.14 8.52 45.56
N ALA A 940 11.02 8.67 44.84
CA ALA A 940 10.12 9.80 44.97
C ALA A 940 9.05 9.50 46.02
N GLY A 941 8.79 10.49 46.88
CA GLY A 941 7.73 10.50 47.86
C GLY A 941 6.59 11.44 47.49
N ASP A 942 5.45 11.24 48.13
CA ASP A 942 4.21 11.95 47.88
C ASP A 942 4.20 13.43 48.27
N ASP A 943 5.10 13.81 49.17
CA ASP A 943 5.37 15.20 49.53
C ASP A 943 6.20 15.96 48.47
N GLY A 944 6.52 15.30 47.35
CA GLY A 944 7.47 15.79 46.34
C GLY A 944 8.93 15.56 46.74
N GLY A 945 9.21 14.93 47.88
CA GLY A 945 10.56 14.58 48.31
C GLY A 945 11.19 13.54 47.40
N VAL A 946 12.36 13.80 46.82
CA VAL A 946 13.20 12.79 46.18
C VAL A 946 14.40 12.50 47.05
N GLN A 947 14.53 11.24 47.48
CA GLN A 947 15.66 10.72 48.24
C GLN A 947 16.56 9.87 47.35
N LEU A 948 17.88 10.07 47.45
CA LEU A 948 18.91 9.32 46.74
C LEU A 948 19.73 8.48 47.74
N ASP A 949 19.59 7.15 47.65
CA ASP A 949 20.27 6.19 48.52
C ASP A 949 21.21 5.27 47.71
N LEU A 950 22.44 5.07 48.21
CA LEU A 950 23.40 4.11 47.65
C LEU A 950 23.16 2.72 48.26
N LEU A 951 22.67 1.79 47.45
CA LEU A 951 22.46 0.39 47.85
C LEU A 951 23.72 -0.44 47.58
N SER A 952 24.23 -1.16 48.58
CA SER A 952 25.34 -2.10 48.41
C SER A 952 24.83 -3.52 48.14
N HIS A 953 25.66 -4.34 47.47
CA HIS A 953 25.39 -5.73 47.04
C HIS A 953 24.99 -6.70 48.18
N THR A 954 25.05 -6.27 49.45
CA THR A 954 24.72 -7.10 50.62
C THR A 954 23.35 -6.80 51.23
N GLY A 955 22.55 -5.90 50.63
CA GLY A 955 21.31 -5.40 51.24
C GLY A 955 21.53 -4.55 52.50
N LYS A 956 22.79 -4.31 52.89
CA LYS A 956 23.16 -3.35 53.95
C LYS A 956 23.54 -2.02 53.31
N THR A 957 22.89 -0.95 53.73
CA THR A 957 23.29 0.42 53.43
C THR A 957 24.69 0.68 53.96
N ARG A 958 25.54 1.28 53.13
CA ARG A 958 26.67 2.05 53.62
C ARG A 958 26.15 3.48 53.73
N THR A 959 25.56 3.83 54.86
CA THR A 959 25.29 5.25 55.17
C THR A 959 26.66 5.94 55.16
N LEU A 960 26.88 6.89 54.25
CA LEU A 960 28.06 7.74 54.32
C LEU A 960 28.05 8.41 55.71
N PRO A 961 29.08 8.22 56.55
CA PRO A 961 29.11 8.87 57.84
C PRO A 961 29.31 10.37 57.61
N GLY A 962 28.24 11.15 57.79
CA GLY A 962 28.25 12.61 57.84
C GLY A 962 27.41 13.31 56.77
N LYS A 963 26.28 13.92 57.19
CA LYS A 963 25.60 15.04 56.48
C LYS A 963 25.21 14.81 55.00
N GLY A 964 24.89 13.59 54.57
CA GLY A 964 24.91 13.26 53.14
C GLY A 964 23.72 12.57 52.48
N ALA A 965 22.56 12.37 53.14
CA ALA A 965 21.36 11.97 52.41
C ALA A 965 20.93 13.15 51.51
N ARG A 966 20.97 12.98 50.18
CA ARG A 966 20.54 14.02 49.24
C ARG A 966 19.02 13.98 49.15
N SER A 967 18.34 14.68 50.06
CA SER A 967 16.88 14.92 49.98
C SER A 967 16.63 16.21 49.20
N PHE A 968 15.87 16.12 48.11
CA PHE A 968 15.35 17.28 47.38
C PHE A 968 13.84 17.34 47.60
N ILE A 969 13.25 18.50 47.84
CA ILE A 969 11.79 18.64 47.97
C ILE A 969 11.30 19.33 46.69
N SER A 970 10.49 18.64 45.88
CA SER A 970 9.79 19.24 44.74
C SER A 970 8.79 20.27 45.26
N ALA A 971 8.58 21.33 44.47
CA ALA A 971 7.75 22.46 44.88
C ALA A 971 6.23 22.22 44.71
N TYR A 972 5.78 21.06 44.20
CA TYR A 972 4.38 20.90 43.74
C TYR A 972 3.70 19.55 44.04
N GLY A 973 4.25 18.71 44.93
CA GLY A 973 3.60 17.45 45.37
C GLY A 973 3.94 16.20 44.54
N GLN A 974 3.20 15.10 44.81
CA GLN A 974 3.42 13.70 44.37
C GLN A 974 4.11 13.55 43.01
N ALA A 975 5.35 13.03 43.01
CA ALA A 975 6.13 12.80 41.79
C ALA A 975 5.85 11.39 41.22
N SER A 976 5.19 11.34 40.06
CA SER A 976 4.72 10.10 39.41
C SER A 976 5.77 9.43 38.52
N SER A 977 6.78 10.16 38.05
CA SER A 977 7.83 9.61 37.19
C SER A 977 9.18 10.29 37.38
N LEU A 978 10.25 9.49 37.38
CA LEU A 978 11.63 9.89 37.61
C LEU A 978 12.52 9.37 36.48
N SER A 979 13.45 10.20 36.00
CA SER A 979 14.44 9.77 35.02
C SER A 979 15.80 10.45 35.23
N PHE A 980 16.88 9.68 35.21
CA PHE A 980 18.25 10.19 35.27
C PHE A 980 18.83 10.40 33.86
N SER A 981 19.65 11.44 33.71
CA SER A 981 20.51 11.56 32.54
C SER A 981 21.59 10.49 32.57
N LYS A 982 22.11 10.13 31.40
CA LYS A 982 23.12 9.07 31.27
C LYS A 982 24.42 9.31 32.05
N ASP A 983 24.77 10.57 32.25
CA ASP A 983 25.94 10.97 33.03
C ASP A 983 25.66 11.02 34.55
N GLY A 984 24.42 10.81 34.99
CA GLY A 984 24.00 10.87 36.39
C GLY A 984 24.10 12.28 36.99
N HIS A 985 24.19 13.32 36.17
CA HIS A 985 24.30 14.71 36.63
C HIS A 985 22.97 15.45 36.65
N MET A 986 21.98 14.95 35.94
CA MET A 986 20.64 15.50 35.90
C MET A 986 19.59 14.47 36.32
N LEU A 987 18.53 14.97 36.97
CA LEU A 987 17.35 14.20 37.34
C LEU A 987 16.11 14.98 36.91
N ALA A 988 15.26 14.36 36.12
CA ALA A 988 13.97 14.91 35.75
C ALA A 988 12.87 14.26 36.59
N THR A 989 11.93 15.10 37.04
CA THR A 989 10.83 14.71 37.91
C THR A 989 9.54 15.33 37.39
N VAL A 990 8.49 14.54 37.25
CA VAL A 990 7.13 15.02 36.94
C VAL A 990 6.16 14.55 38.03
N GLY A 991 5.09 15.32 38.25
CA GLY A 991 4.12 15.05 39.31
C GLY A 991 2.68 15.19 38.83
N GLN A 992 1.74 14.58 39.56
CA GLN A 992 0.37 14.31 39.11
C GLN A 992 -0.44 15.55 38.65
N MET A 993 -0.03 16.76 39.06
CA MET A 993 -0.65 18.05 38.70
C MET A 993 0.38 19.17 38.49
N GLY A 994 1.64 18.81 38.19
CA GLY A 994 2.79 19.72 38.25
C GLY A 994 3.53 19.89 36.93
N MET A 995 4.22 21.03 36.79
CA MET A 995 5.16 21.25 35.69
C MET A 995 6.39 20.34 35.84
N PRO A 996 6.99 19.87 34.73
CA PRO A 996 8.23 19.09 34.79
C PRO A 996 9.33 19.90 35.49
N GLN A 997 10.05 19.27 36.42
CA GLN A 997 11.22 19.86 37.07
C GLN A 997 12.48 19.11 36.67
N LEU A 998 13.51 19.87 36.27
CA LEU A 998 14.81 19.34 35.95
C LEU A 998 15.82 19.77 37.01
N TRP A 999 16.51 18.82 37.63
CA TRP A 999 17.47 19.06 38.70
C TRP A 999 18.89 18.82 38.22
N ASN A 1000 19.76 19.80 38.39
CA ASN A 1000 21.20 19.58 38.28
C ASN A 1000 21.74 19.10 39.64
N LEU A 1001 22.18 17.86 39.70
CA LEU A 1001 22.63 17.19 40.92
C LEU A 1001 24.05 17.62 41.37
N ARG A 1002 24.82 18.30 40.50
CA ARG A 1002 26.13 18.88 40.86
C ARG A 1002 25.95 20.16 41.67
N ASP A 1003 25.13 21.08 41.16
CA ASP A 1003 24.98 22.43 41.72
C ASP A 1003 23.72 22.60 42.58
N ARG A 1004 22.87 21.56 42.65
CA ARG A 1004 21.59 21.53 43.39
C ARG A 1004 20.62 22.63 42.99
N LYS A 1005 20.62 22.99 41.71
CA LYS A 1005 19.72 23.99 41.14
C LYS A 1005 18.68 23.34 40.24
N ILE A 1006 17.48 23.90 40.26
CA ILE A 1006 16.42 23.58 39.32
C ILE A 1006 16.71 24.33 38.02
N ILE A 1007 16.69 23.61 36.90
CA ILE A 1007 16.68 24.15 35.54
C ILE A 1007 15.21 24.26 35.13
N GLN A 1008 14.84 25.41 34.57
CA GLN A 1008 13.49 25.63 34.08
C GLN A 1008 13.24 24.71 32.88
N ALA A 1009 12.17 23.92 32.91
CA ALA A 1009 11.73 23.07 31.81
C ALA A 1009 10.63 23.78 30.96
N PRO A 1010 10.28 23.25 29.78
CA PRO A 1010 9.22 23.82 28.93
C PRO A 1010 7.90 23.94 29.66
N ARG A 1011 7.10 24.97 29.32
CA ARG A 1011 5.73 25.08 29.82
C ARG A 1011 4.82 24.14 29.03
N THR A 1012 4.49 23.00 29.62
CA THR A 1012 3.60 21.96 29.06
C THR A 1012 2.19 22.01 29.68
N GLY A 1013 1.30 21.11 29.26
CA GLY A 1013 0.17 20.68 30.09
C GLY A 1013 0.64 19.97 31.37
N TRP A 1014 -0.25 19.26 32.07
CA TRP A 1014 0.17 18.47 33.24
C TRP A 1014 1.05 17.32 32.77
N ALA A 1015 2.33 17.36 33.17
CA ALA A 1015 3.30 16.36 32.73
C ALA A 1015 3.08 15.06 33.49
N THR A 1016 2.83 13.99 32.75
CA THR A 1016 2.45 12.67 33.28
C THR A 1016 3.61 11.67 33.22
N ALA A 1017 4.51 11.81 32.23
CA ALA A 1017 5.64 10.92 32.02
C ALA A 1017 6.89 11.66 31.51
N VAL A 1018 8.08 11.17 31.90
CA VAL A 1018 9.37 11.77 31.52
C VAL A 1018 10.45 10.72 31.27
N ALA A 1019 11.31 10.93 30.28
CA ALA A 1019 12.49 10.09 30.06
C ALA A 1019 13.64 10.85 29.41
N PHE A 1020 14.87 10.60 29.88
CA PHE A 1020 16.08 11.03 29.18
C PHE A 1020 16.44 10.11 28.02
N SER A 1021 17.02 10.70 26.98
CA SER A 1021 17.59 9.94 25.88
C SER A 1021 18.87 9.20 26.33
N PRO A 1022 19.02 7.90 26.01
CA PRO A 1022 20.22 7.14 26.34
C PRO A 1022 21.43 7.49 25.46
N ASN A 1023 21.24 8.20 24.34
CA ASN A 1023 22.33 8.59 23.44
C ASN A 1023 22.65 10.08 23.46
N ASN A 1024 21.73 10.92 23.91
CA ASN A 1024 21.99 12.33 24.19
C ASN A 1024 21.68 12.66 25.67
N PRO A 1025 22.70 12.89 26.51
CA PRO A 1025 22.50 13.13 27.94
C PRO A 1025 21.71 14.41 28.25
N ALA A 1026 21.57 15.34 27.30
CA ALA A 1026 20.81 16.57 27.47
C ALA A 1026 19.37 16.48 26.92
N GLN A 1027 19.04 15.49 26.09
CA GLN A 1027 17.71 15.38 25.49
C GLN A 1027 16.70 14.72 26.43
N LEU A 1028 15.57 15.38 26.64
CA LEU A 1028 14.47 14.99 27.52
C LEU A 1028 13.17 14.88 26.72
N ALA A 1029 12.42 13.81 26.94
CA ALA A 1029 11.06 13.65 26.44
C ALA A 1029 10.05 13.80 27.59
N ILE A 1030 8.99 14.57 27.36
CA ILE A 1030 7.94 14.86 28.35
C ILE A 1030 6.58 14.61 27.68
N GLY A 1031 5.78 13.71 28.23
CA GLY A 1031 4.39 13.50 27.82
C GLY A 1031 3.46 14.27 28.74
N ASP A 1032 2.42 14.89 28.17
CA ASP A 1032 1.38 15.57 28.94
C ASP A 1032 -0.01 14.92 28.81
N ASP A 1033 -0.93 15.40 29.63
CA ASP A 1033 -2.34 14.99 29.73
C ASP A 1033 -3.20 15.43 28.53
N ASP A 1034 -2.75 16.42 27.77
CA ASP A 1034 -3.34 16.84 26.50
C ASP A 1034 -2.96 15.92 25.32
N GLY A 1035 -2.12 14.91 25.54
CA GLY A 1035 -1.67 13.96 24.51
C GLY A 1035 -0.54 14.50 23.62
N VAL A 1036 0.16 15.54 24.07
CA VAL A 1036 1.29 16.15 23.39
C VAL A 1036 2.60 15.63 23.97
N LEU A 1037 3.50 15.22 23.08
CA LEU A 1037 4.85 14.83 23.42
C LEU A 1037 5.81 15.99 23.15
N TRP A 1038 6.56 16.40 24.17
CA TRP A 1038 7.55 17.45 24.09
C TRP A 1038 8.95 16.86 24.10
N LEU A 1039 9.76 17.22 23.10
CA LEU A 1039 11.19 16.92 23.04
C LEU A 1039 11.98 18.19 23.29
N TRP A 1040 12.85 18.18 24.30
CA TRP A 1040 13.61 19.35 24.71
C TRP A 1040 15.07 18.99 25.02
N ASP A 1041 16.00 19.85 24.62
CA ASP A 1041 17.39 19.76 25.02
C ASP A 1041 17.61 20.64 26.26
N ALA A 1042 18.02 20.04 27.37
CA ALA A 1042 18.25 20.69 28.65
C ALA A 1042 19.29 21.83 28.60
N GLN A 1043 20.08 21.93 27.52
CA GLN A 1043 21.03 23.03 27.30
C GLN A 1043 20.42 24.20 26.52
N THR A 1044 19.26 24.03 25.89
CA THR A 1044 18.59 25.07 25.11
C THR A 1044 17.47 25.74 25.89
N ASP A 1045 17.04 26.92 25.42
CA ASP A 1045 15.91 27.63 26.02
C ASP A 1045 14.67 26.71 26.05
N PRO A 1046 13.94 26.60 27.17
CA PRO A 1046 12.70 25.83 27.28
C PRO A 1046 11.65 26.11 26.20
N THR A 1047 11.67 27.32 25.62
CA THR A 1047 10.77 27.72 24.52
C THR A 1047 11.13 27.07 23.18
N SER A 1048 12.31 26.45 23.06
CA SER A 1048 12.77 25.74 21.85
C SER A 1048 12.32 24.28 21.77
N ALA A 1049 11.51 23.82 22.72
CA ALA A 1049 10.99 22.45 22.73
C ALA A 1049 10.14 22.17 21.48
N ILE A 1050 10.33 20.98 20.92
CA ILE A 1050 9.56 20.49 19.77
C ILE A 1050 8.34 19.76 20.29
N THR A 1051 7.15 20.12 19.80
CA THR A 1051 5.89 19.44 20.13
C THR A 1051 5.54 18.43 19.03
N LEU A 1052 5.31 17.19 19.42
CA LEU A 1052 4.80 16.11 18.58
C LEU A 1052 3.38 15.78 19.01
N ARG A 1053 2.43 15.86 18.08
CA ARG A 1053 1.00 15.65 18.35
C ARG A 1053 0.53 14.33 17.76
N GLY A 1054 -0.41 13.66 18.42
CA GLY A 1054 -1.03 12.46 17.84
C GLY A 1054 -1.97 11.74 18.77
N HIS A 1055 -1.65 11.58 20.06
CA HIS A 1055 -2.55 10.92 21.02
C HIS A 1055 -3.87 11.70 21.16
N VAL A 1056 -4.97 10.96 21.32
CA VAL A 1056 -6.32 11.52 21.54
C VAL A 1056 -6.73 11.24 22.99
N GLY A 1057 -5.91 11.70 23.92
CA GLY A 1057 -5.98 11.43 25.36
C GLY A 1057 -4.59 11.53 25.99
N GLY A 1058 -4.51 11.52 27.33
CA GLY A 1058 -3.25 11.71 28.05
C GLY A 1058 -2.22 10.63 27.75
N ILE A 1059 -0.95 11.03 27.70
CA ILE A 1059 0.17 10.09 27.62
C ILE A 1059 0.40 9.50 29.01
N ASN A 1060 0.32 8.18 29.16
CA ASN A 1060 0.47 7.51 30.48
C ASN A 1060 1.90 7.05 30.74
N SER A 1061 2.64 6.69 29.70
CA SER A 1061 4.02 6.23 29.81
C SER A 1061 4.77 6.47 28.52
N LEU A 1062 6.10 6.61 28.62
CA LEU A 1062 6.98 6.78 27.48
C LEU A 1062 8.34 6.13 27.73
N ALA A 1063 8.99 5.64 26.67
CA ALA A 1063 10.30 5.02 26.76
C ALA A 1063 11.12 5.22 25.48
N PHE A 1064 12.38 5.63 25.64
CA PHE A 1064 13.36 5.62 24.56
C PHE A 1064 13.82 4.20 24.26
N ASN A 1065 14.10 3.93 22.98
CA ASN A 1065 14.85 2.73 22.64
C ASN A 1065 16.32 2.89 23.06
N PRO A 1066 17.10 1.80 23.15
CA PRO A 1066 18.49 1.87 23.62
C PRO A 1066 19.39 2.76 22.76
N ASP A 1067 19.09 2.88 21.46
CA ASP A 1067 19.80 3.75 20.51
C ASP A 1067 19.33 5.22 20.56
N GLY A 1068 18.33 5.56 21.37
CA GLY A 1068 17.86 6.94 21.57
C GLY A 1068 17.27 7.65 20.34
N ASP A 1069 17.17 6.99 19.19
CA ASP A 1069 16.65 7.53 17.92
C ASP A 1069 15.13 7.34 17.78
N ARG A 1070 14.50 6.62 18.70
CA ARG A 1070 13.06 6.34 18.72
C ARG A 1070 12.50 6.42 20.14
N LEU A 1071 11.25 6.88 20.21
CA LEU A 1071 10.47 6.92 21.44
C LEU A 1071 9.16 6.15 21.23
N VAL A 1072 8.74 5.37 22.22
CA VAL A 1072 7.37 4.85 22.27
C VAL A 1072 6.59 5.56 23.38
N THR A 1073 5.33 5.90 23.11
CA THR A 1073 4.38 6.41 24.10
C THR A 1073 3.15 5.51 24.18
N SER A 1074 2.51 5.48 25.34
CA SER A 1074 1.21 4.84 25.60
C SER A 1074 0.23 5.89 26.11
N GLY A 1075 -1.07 5.72 25.87
CA GLY A 1075 -2.06 6.69 26.35
C GLY A 1075 -3.48 6.16 26.55
N ASP A 1076 -4.34 7.06 27.02
CA ASP A 1076 -5.75 6.81 27.33
C ASP A 1076 -6.59 6.44 26.09
N ASP A 1077 -6.09 6.83 24.91
CA ASP A 1077 -6.68 6.48 23.61
C ASP A 1077 -6.55 4.97 23.28
N ARG A 1078 -6.00 4.18 24.20
CA ARG A 1078 -5.80 2.72 24.12
C ARG A 1078 -4.81 2.31 23.03
N THR A 1079 -3.95 3.25 22.62
CA THR A 1079 -2.94 3.02 21.60
C THR A 1079 -1.53 3.16 22.16
N LEU A 1080 -0.57 2.54 21.47
CA LEU A 1080 0.82 2.93 21.57
C LEU A 1080 1.20 3.70 20.31
N ARG A 1081 2.12 4.65 20.43
CA ARG A 1081 2.65 5.40 19.29
C ARG A 1081 4.16 5.36 19.28
N LEU A 1082 4.73 5.20 18.10
CA LEU A 1082 6.17 5.25 17.86
C LEU A 1082 6.54 6.59 17.23
N TRP A 1083 7.58 7.24 17.73
CA TRP A 1083 8.05 8.56 17.29
C TRP A 1083 9.52 8.49 16.86
N GLU A 1084 9.90 9.37 15.94
CA GLU A 1084 11.28 9.66 15.58
C GLU A 1084 11.79 10.85 16.41
N THR A 1085 12.98 10.74 16.97
CA THR A 1085 13.55 11.75 17.90
C THR A 1085 14.71 12.54 17.27
N ALA A 1086 15.02 12.28 16.00
CA ALA A 1086 16.20 12.76 15.26
C ALA A 1086 15.84 13.68 14.09
#